data_AF-A0AAV7Y3I8-F1
#
_entry.id   AF-A0AAV7Y3I8-F1
#
_cell.length_a   1.000
_cell.length_b   1.000
_cell.length_c   1.000
_cell.angle_alpha   90.00
_cell.angle_beta   90.00
_cell.angle_gamma   90.00
#
_symmetry.space_group_name_H-M   'P 1'
#
loop_
_entity.id
_entity.type
_entity.pdbx_description
1 polymer ?
#
loop_
_entity_poly.entity_id
_entity_poly.type
_entity_poly.pdbx_seq_one_letter_code
_entity_poly.pdbx_strand_id
1 'polypeptide(L)'
;MPAAAPPRLSCEWSSRTRDVFQKDFKKQLHSEEVLDHPLKPLVVTMSESRIIKLRTVGGSTTSSTRSSTPTPTQSSLYSMDPLGAALEGSDPLSQLASQQKIDPLSAMAADSWVEPIEGKRGKEKITSTTVVDDGMRETWASRKAGILCKFTTSEKLSIVTSFLSGGEKVIVKAQGSVVDKVRTRLEQLDDFEEGSVRQMLDLSQQEYMGRIEQLNSELVQAWHQDQRVKALKIAIQCSKLLVDTSVIQFYPSKFVLITDILDIFGKLVYERLRTKSDYYAPGSKFPTCLPENFTPDMVPESAKETCRNWFYKIASIRELVPRLYVEMAILKSYSFLTSGEFSQALMRLTRMVRGIGDPLVSVYARCYLCRVGLSINSSDRAYLRENFYDFLAMYNQLFSASVRMDLVLQKVDLSTYLTLYTPALDYILQSVAHDATEKTLAEILDRCKRKGNSALLFNTIMAAFKPAYVAARATQFVELLTCCDEEGFPKYLLFRTLGLCLSLADPPAEHCLQILNDVWKVVSKLTNPAQYVSCAEVWAQYVSKHLATREVNTFLGDIIKHMSVGRAYENHYASLQTVMERVLAHANDFETLLTMDKFLPMLDIFQKESVKVEVCKSIMSHYTKTYQFQTTNDPVITNALMFICRVMHDSVNALTVEDEKRQIGNLICSFVKRVDFARDFEQQLSFYVEARASFTNLDVIHALLVQSVNRLAVDTRCIVKGHHTRKTASFVHACAAYCYITIPSINSVLMRLELYLLSGQVALLNQCLGQADACLKAALSLIPDVPKTMEVDGKQRTSEPYIVSYICNFLSTLLIVPDSPEQGVLYLTRGLLNVIQTYSWDQQSTGRSTVYLHVLDMLAAAAQETYPYHIDMVDSNDVLYGSDPKFITELNRMCSVVVEEVLSHLKYLGTSELYQKQSSLALELLIRIAVKADLSKPDLATLALNLWNLAQRHGCMDLKLAVRITEYMKKRFSSSNDDVYADFISKLKIKS
;
A
#
# COMPACT_ATOMS: atom_id res chain seq x y z
N MET A 1 67.59 -31.18 -22.59
CA MET A 1 67.06 -31.94 -23.76
C MET A 1 65.81 -31.23 -24.26
N PRO A 2 65.56 -31.26 -25.59
CA PRO A 2 65.28 -30.09 -26.41
C PRO A 2 63.88 -29.50 -26.23
N ALA A 3 63.73 -28.25 -26.68
CA ALA A 3 62.47 -27.54 -26.82
C ALA A 3 61.42 -28.43 -27.51
N ALA A 4 60.38 -28.80 -26.76
CA ALA A 4 59.18 -29.37 -27.35
C ALA A 4 58.50 -28.27 -28.15
N ALA A 5 58.35 -28.52 -29.46
CA ALA A 5 57.63 -27.69 -30.40
C ALA A 5 56.25 -27.29 -29.85
N PRO A 6 55.70 -26.12 -30.25
CA PRO A 6 54.31 -25.80 -29.94
C PRO A 6 53.42 -26.94 -30.46
N PRO A 7 52.38 -27.37 -29.70
CA PRO A 7 51.51 -28.45 -30.14
C PRO A 7 50.93 -28.12 -31.52
N ARG A 8 51.01 -29.08 -32.45
CA ARG A 8 50.34 -28.99 -33.75
C ARG A 8 48.87 -28.65 -33.50
N LEU A 9 48.39 -27.58 -34.12
CA LEU A 9 47.08 -26.97 -33.85
C LEU A 9 45.90 -27.75 -34.45
N SER A 10 46.13 -28.69 -35.35
CA SER A 10 45.07 -29.49 -35.97
C SER A 10 44.95 -30.85 -35.27
N CYS A 11 44.00 -31.00 -34.34
CA CYS A 11 43.65 -32.29 -33.75
C CYS A 11 42.34 -32.78 -34.40
N GLU A 12 42.37 -33.91 -35.09
CA GLU A 12 41.17 -34.49 -35.70
C GLU A 12 40.35 -35.22 -34.63
N TRP A 13 39.13 -34.71 -34.38
CA TRP A 13 38.23 -35.31 -33.41
C TRP A 13 37.64 -36.61 -33.95
N SER A 14 37.62 -37.64 -33.11
CA SER A 14 36.92 -38.90 -33.36
C SER A 14 35.95 -39.15 -32.23
N SER A 15 34.65 -39.08 -32.51
CA SER A 15 33.60 -39.33 -31.52
C SER A 15 33.58 -40.81 -31.14
N ARG A 16 33.43 -41.09 -29.85
CA ARG A 16 33.21 -42.44 -29.36
C ARG A 16 31.72 -42.79 -29.46
N THR A 17 31.37 -43.71 -30.35
CA THR A 17 30.06 -44.37 -30.34
C THR A 17 30.05 -45.38 -29.20
N ARG A 18 28.98 -45.40 -28.39
CA ARG A 18 28.87 -46.39 -27.30
C ARG A 18 28.90 -47.81 -27.88
N ASP A 19 29.80 -48.64 -27.37
CA ASP A 19 29.80 -50.08 -27.64
C ASP A 19 28.46 -50.70 -27.21
N VAL A 20 27.99 -51.64 -28.03
CA VAL A 20 26.75 -52.44 -27.95
C VAL A 20 26.57 -53.22 -26.62
N PHE A 21 27.51 -53.14 -25.67
CA PHE A 21 27.55 -53.93 -24.44
C PHE A 21 26.91 -53.31 -23.19
N GLN A 22 26.22 -52.17 -23.29
CA GLN A 22 25.41 -51.60 -22.19
C GLN A 22 23.89 -51.80 -22.34
N LYS A 23 23.45 -52.83 -23.08
CA LYS A 23 22.02 -53.17 -23.20
C LYS A 23 21.37 -53.70 -21.90
N ASP A 24 22.14 -54.05 -20.88
CA ASP A 24 21.60 -54.70 -19.67
C ASP A 24 21.26 -53.78 -18.47
N PHE A 25 21.45 -52.46 -18.56
CA PHE A 25 20.91 -51.54 -17.54
C PHE A 25 19.53 -51.01 -17.93
N LYS A 26 18.62 -51.90 -18.30
CA LYS A 26 17.18 -51.61 -18.20
C LYS A 26 16.74 -51.82 -16.75
N LYS A 27 16.47 -50.67 -16.10
CA LYS A 27 15.75 -50.43 -14.84
C LYS A 27 16.60 -50.41 -13.56
N GLN A 28 16.53 -49.25 -12.90
CA GLN A 28 17.11 -48.85 -11.61
C GLN A 28 18.58 -48.40 -11.65
N LEU A 29 18.76 -47.08 -11.81
CA LEU A 29 19.95 -46.37 -11.33
C LEU A 29 20.12 -46.65 -9.83
N HIS A 30 21.30 -47.11 -9.40
CA HIS A 30 21.64 -47.21 -7.98
C HIS A 30 21.50 -45.83 -7.33
N SER A 31 20.65 -45.75 -6.31
CA SER A 31 20.42 -44.55 -5.52
C SER A 31 21.54 -44.44 -4.49
N GLU A 32 22.21 -43.29 -4.45
CA GLU A 32 23.15 -42.94 -3.39
C GLU A 32 22.47 -41.88 -2.51
N GLU A 33 22.62 -41.97 -1.18
CA GLU A 33 22.01 -41.02 -0.26
C GLU A 33 22.76 -39.69 -0.36
N VAL A 34 22.13 -38.68 -0.96
CA VAL A 34 22.68 -37.32 -1.10
C VAL A 34 21.95 -36.40 -0.14
N LEU A 35 22.71 -35.61 0.63
CA LEU A 35 22.17 -34.62 1.57
C LEU A 35 21.38 -33.47 0.88
N ASP A 36 21.48 -33.33 -0.44
CA ASP A 36 20.66 -32.45 -1.27
C ASP A 36 20.48 -33.02 -2.70
N HIS A 37 19.24 -33.00 -3.21
CA HIS A 37 18.87 -33.65 -4.48
C HIS A 37 19.32 -32.81 -5.71
N PRO A 38 19.97 -33.39 -6.73
CA PRO A 38 20.48 -32.66 -7.90
C PRO A 38 19.40 -32.09 -8.83
N LEU A 39 18.13 -32.51 -8.67
CA LEU A 39 16.95 -31.92 -9.32
C LEU A 39 16.07 -31.12 -8.35
N LYS A 40 16.58 -30.70 -7.20
CA LYS A 40 15.92 -29.61 -6.47
C LYS A 40 15.96 -28.41 -7.41
N PRO A 41 14.83 -27.89 -7.89
CA PRO A 41 14.87 -26.72 -8.75
C PRO A 41 15.56 -25.60 -7.98
N LEU A 42 16.60 -25.01 -8.58
CA LEU A 42 16.97 -23.64 -8.29
C LEU A 42 15.78 -22.79 -8.75
N VAL A 43 14.74 -22.75 -7.93
CA VAL A 43 13.70 -21.74 -8.05
C VAL A 43 14.41 -20.45 -7.66
N VAL A 44 14.91 -19.72 -8.66
CA VAL A 44 15.03 -18.27 -8.55
C VAL A 44 13.59 -17.77 -8.50
N THR A 45 12.98 -17.93 -7.33
CA THR A 45 11.78 -17.19 -6.98
C THR A 45 12.29 -15.77 -6.87
N MET A 46 11.77 -14.86 -7.70
CA MET A 46 11.82 -13.44 -7.36
C MET A 46 11.02 -13.28 -6.07
N SER A 47 11.69 -13.47 -4.93
CA SER A 47 11.15 -13.15 -3.63
C SER A 47 11.53 -11.71 -3.34
N GLU A 48 10.55 -10.84 -3.47
CA GLU A 48 10.54 -9.53 -2.84
C GLU A 48 10.95 -9.69 -1.35
N SER A 49 11.89 -8.83 -0.95
CA SER A 49 12.18 -8.36 0.42
C SER A 49 12.37 -9.40 1.53
N ARG A 50 13.63 -9.61 1.97
CA ARG A 50 13.93 -9.94 3.39
C ARG A 50 15.20 -9.31 3.96
N ILE A 51 14.98 -8.74 5.14
CA ILE A 51 15.91 -8.19 6.14
C ILE A 51 16.93 -9.25 6.61
N ILE A 52 18.15 -8.76 6.88
CA ILE A 52 19.31 -9.44 7.45
C ILE A 52 19.02 -10.00 8.85
N LYS A 53 19.41 -11.26 9.14
CA LYS A 53 19.88 -11.66 10.47
C LYS A 53 21.13 -12.54 10.39
N LEU A 54 22.07 -12.17 11.26
CA LEU A 54 23.40 -12.75 11.44
C LEU A 54 23.39 -14.22 11.88
N ARG A 55 24.49 -14.89 11.53
CA ARG A 55 24.95 -16.19 12.04
C ARG A 55 24.99 -16.26 13.57
N THR A 56 24.65 -17.42 14.13
CA THR A 56 25.39 -17.97 15.28
C THR A 56 25.45 -19.50 15.19
N VAL A 57 26.59 -20.00 15.64
CA VAL A 57 27.20 -21.32 15.47
C VAL A 57 26.72 -22.32 16.53
N GLY A 58 26.63 -23.61 16.16
CA GLY A 58 27.04 -24.71 17.04
C GLY A 58 26.00 -25.80 17.35
N GLY A 59 26.38 -27.06 17.17
CA GLY A 59 25.99 -28.14 18.09
C GLY A 59 25.14 -29.29 17.54
N SER A 60 25.84 -30.38 17.23
CA SER A 60 25.44 -31.78 16.97
C SER A 60 24.25 -32.43 17.72
N THR A 61 23.79 -33.52 17.06
CA THR A 61 23.30 -34.84 17.57
C THR A 61 21.82 -35.10 17.94
N THR A 62 21.18 -35.91 17.08
CA THR A 62 20.35 -37.11 17.31
C THR A 62 19.15 -37.08 18.27
N SER A 63 17.96 -37.39 17.71
CA SER A 63 17.13 -38.58 18.02
C SER A 63 15.61 -38.30 18.00
N SER A 64 14.90 -39.29 17.46
CA SER A 64 13.47 -39.44 17.23
C SER A 64 12.62 -39.58 18.51
N THR A 65 11.39 -39.05 18.55
CA THR A 65 10.11 -39.80 18.65
C THR A 65 8.88 -38.88 18.85
N ARG A 66 7.71 -39.50 18.68
CA ARG A 66 6.37 -38.98 18.31
C ARG A 66 5.59 -38.17 19.37
N SER A 67 4.68 -37.35 18.80
CA SER A 67 3.29 -37.01 19.18
C SER A 67 2.97 -36.26 20.48
N SER A 68 2.52 -35.01 20.34
CA SER A 68 1.16 -34.55 20.73
C SER A 68 0.96 -33.05 20.45
N THR A 69 -0.13 -32.71 19.76
CA THR A 69 -0.74 -31.36 19.62
C THR A 69 -1.05 -30.71 20.99
N PRO A 70 -1.04 -29.37 21.17
CA PRO A 70 -2.11 -28.51 20.62
C PRO A 70 -1.78 -27.02 20.29
N THR A 71 -2.63 -26.43 19.44
CA THR A 71 -3.12 -25.03 19.35
C THR A 71 -2.16 -23.81 19.22
N PRO A 72 -2.45 -22.87 18.29
CA PRO A 72 -1.62 -21.70 18.06
C PRO A 72 -2.10 -20.47 18.85
N THR A 73 -1.18 -19.85 19.58
CA THR A 73 -1.32 -18.45 20.05
C THR A 73 -0.43 -17.56 19.19
N GLN A 74 -1.08 -16.57 18.57
CA GLN A 74 -0.50 -15.49 17.80
C GLN A 74 0.38 -14.60 18.69
N SER A 75 1.52 -14.17 18.18
CA SER A 75 2.24 -13.00 18.70
C SER A 75 2.94 -12.25 17.56
N SER A 76 2.40 -11.08 17.30
CA SER A 76 2.85 -9.99 16.43
C SER A 76 4.15 -9.36 16.93
N LEU A 77 5.10 -9.06 16.05
CA LEU A 77 6.21 -8.13 16.30
C LEU A 77 6.64 -7.48 14.97
N TYR A 78 6.10 -6.30 14.69
CA TYR A 78 6.62 -5.35 13.70
C TYR A 78 7.71 -4.49 14.37
N SER A 79 8.90 -4.42 13.77
CA SER A 79 9.93 -3.43 14.09
C SER A 79 10.21 -2.61 12.83
N MET A 80 10.06 -1.27 12.93
CA MET A 80 10.28 -0.31 11.85
C MET A 80 11.77 -0.12 11.51
N ASP A 81 12.05 0.07 10.22
CA ASP A 81 13.37 0.32 9.61
C ASP A 81 13.51 1.82 9.22
N PRO A 82 14.64 2.52 9.50
CA PRO A 82 14.72 3.99 9.48
C PRO A 82 15.01 4.64 8.11
N LEU A 83 14.83 3.94 6.99
CA LEU A 83 15.05 4.51 5.63
C LEU A 83 13.77 4.65 4.79
N GLY A 84 12.60 4.26 5.29
CA GLY A 84 11.32 4.34 4.58
C GLY A 84 10.68 5.74 4.51
N ALA A 85 11.16 6.70 5.30
CA ALA A 85 10.53 8.02 5.42
C ALA A 85 11.03 9.07 4.39
N ALA A 86 11.93 8.69 3.47
CA ALA A 86 12.60 9.65 2.57
C ALA A 86 12.11 9.64 1.12
N LEU A 87 11.05 8.90 0.78
CA LEU A 87 10.63 8.65 -0.62
C LEU A 87 9.16 8.95 -0.97
N GLU A 88 8.39 9.57 -0.07
CA GLU A 88 7.06 10.09 -0.43
C GLU A 88 7.20 11.47 -1.08
N GLY A 89 7.04 11.50 -2.41
CA GLY A 89 7.12 12.67 -3.25
C GLY A 89 5.99 13.68 -3.04
N SER A 90 6.15 14.55 -2.05
CA SER A 90 5.41 15.80 -1.93
C SER A 90 6.16 16.95 -2.62
N ASP A 91 5.44 17.74 -3.42
CA ASP A 91 5.89 18.94 -4.14
C ASP A 91 6.79 19.86 -3.25
N PRO A 92 8.00 20.24 -3.70
CA PRO A 92 8.95 21.05 -2.93
C PRO A 92 8.44 22.45 -2.54
N LEU A 93 7.36 22.95 -3.17
CA LEU A 93 6.73 24.21 -2.74
C LEU A 93 5.78 24.01 -1.53
N SER A 94 5.18 22.84 -1.38
CA SER A 94 4.30 22.49 -0.25
C SER A 94 5.09 22.23 1.04
N GLN A 95 6.31 21.67 0.94
CA GLN A 95 7.20 21.50 2.09
C GLN A 95 7.74 22.82 2.65
N LEU A 96 8.00 23.82 1.78
CA LEU A 96 8.45 25.15 2.21
C LEU A 96 7.32 25.93 2.92
N ALA A 97 6.07 25.70 2.53
CA ALA A 97 4.89 26.28 3.20
C ALA A 97 4.58 25.63 4.56
N SER A 98 4.90 24.34 4.76
CA SER A 98 4.74 23.65 6.05
C SER A 98 5.89 23.91 7.04
N GLN A 99 7.10 24.21 6.57
CA GLN A 99 8.26 24.48 7.44
C GLN A 99 8.31 25.92 8.00
N GLN A 100 7.45 26.82 7.52
CA GLN A 100 7.36 28.20 8.06
C GLN A 100 6.34 28.35 9.20
N LYS A 101 5.67 27.28 9.61
CA LYS A 101 4.79 27.28 10.79
C LYS A 101 5.41 26.40 11.86
N ILE A 102 5.67 27.02 13.01
CA ILE A 102 6.24 26.47 14.26
C ILE A 102 7.74 26.73 14.41
N ASP A 103 8.06 27.68 15.29
CA ASP A 103 9.40 27.91 15.82
C ASP A 103 9.91 26.62 16.52
N PRO A 104 11.13 26.14 16.22
CA PRO A 104 11.71 24.95 16.84
C PRO A 104 11.71 24.95 18.38
N LEU A 105 11.61 26.12 19.04
CA LEU A 105 11.47 26.20 20.49
C LEU A 105 10.08 25.80 21.01
N SER A 106 9.02 26.02 20.21
CA SER A 106 7.65 25.60 20.55
C SER A 106 7.39 24.12 20.30
N ALA A 107 8.12 23.50 19.36
CA ALA A 107 8.06 22.06 19.11
C ALA A 107 8.73 21.25 20.23
N MET A 108 9.87 21.71 20.78
CA MET A 108 10.51 21.04 21.92
C MET A 108 9.69 21.13 23.22
N ALA A 109 8.88 22.17 23.36
CA ALA A 109 7.92 22.31 24.45
C ALA A 109 6.65 21.44 24.26
N ALA A 110 6.39 20.93 23.06
CA ALA A 110 5.28 20.02 22.77
C ALA A 110 5.70 18.54 22.82
N ASP A 111 6.92 18.20 22.38
CA ASP A 111 7.44 16.82 22.33
C ASP A 111 8.00 16.29 23.66
N SER A 112 8.20 17.14 24.68
CA SER A 112 8.56 16.66 26.03
C SER A 112 7.37 16.13 26.86
N TRP A 113 6.15 16.08 26.31
CA TRP A 113 4.93 15.94 27.13
C TRP A 113 3.93 14.87 26.66
N VAL A 114 4.45 13.78 26.11
CA VAL A 114 3.83 12.45 26.24
C VAL A 114 4.70 11.68 27.23
N GLU A 115 4.22 11.36 28.43
CA GLU A 115 4.98 10.47 29.30
C GLU A 115 5.13 9.09 28.63
N PRO A 116 6.36 8.56 28.48
CA PRO A 116 6.56 7.16 28.21
C PRO A 116 6.26 6.37 29.49
N ILE A 117 5.43 5.33 29.37
CA ILE A 117 5.28 4.32 30.43
C ILE A 117 6.61 3.57 30.54
N GLU A 118 7.51 4.03 31.42
CA GLU A 118 8.72 3.30 31.80
C GLU A 118 8.37 2.23 32.84
N GLY A 119 8.39 0.97 32.41
CA GLY A 119 8.45 -0.16 33.33
C GLY A 119 9.78 -0.21 34.07
N LYS A 120 9.73 -0.25 35.41
CA LYS A 120 10.79 -0.86 36.22
C LYS A 120 10.30 -2.14 36.87
N ARG A 121 11.06 -3.20 36.59
CA ARG A 121 10.97 -4.54 37.18
C ARG A 121 10.88 -4.46 38.70
N GLY A 122 9.76 -4.93 39.24
CA GLY A 122 9.61 -5.38 40.62
C GLY A 122 8.53 -6.45 40.64
N LYS A 123 8.91 -7.70 40.94
CA LYS A 123 7.97 -8.82 41.08
C LYS A 123 7.07 -8.55 42.28
N GLU A 124 5.77 -8.36 42.07
CA GLU A 124 4.75 -8.77 43.04
C GLU A 124 3.41 -9.00 42.32
N LYS A 125 2.88 -10.22 42.49
CA LYS A 125 1.59 -10.67 41.98
C LYS A 125 0.48 -9.87 42.66
N ILE A 126 -0.53 -9.38 41.94
CA ILE A 126 -1.95 -9.36 42.35
C ILE A 126 -2.86 -9.09 41.14
N THR A 127 -3.76 -10.05 40.93
CA THR A 127 -5.00 -10.16 40.13
C THR A 127 -5.47 -9.03 39.20
N SER A 128 -5.59 -9.41 37.93
CA SER A 128 -6.32 -8.77 36.83
C SER A 128 -7.81 -8.53 37.12
N THR A 129 -8.27 -7.29 36.93
CA THR A 129 -9.65 -7.01 36.52
C THR A 129 -9.57 -6.21 35.22
N THR A 130 -9.83 -6.88 34.10
CA THR A 130 -9.90 -6.34 32.74
C THR A 130 -11.13 -5.45 32.57
N VAL A 131 -10.93 -4.17 32.25
CA VAL A 131 -11.95 -3.34 31.59
C VAL A 131 -11.48 -3.12 30.16
N VAL A 132 -12.29 -3.60 29.23
CA VAL A 132 -12.12 -3.53 27.78
C VAL A 132 -12.43 -2.10 27.33
N ASP A 133 -11.51 -1.45 26.63
CA ASP A 133 -11.70 -0.13 26.00
C ASP A 133 -12.53 -0.31 24.72
N ASP A 134 -13.73 0.30 24.68
CA ASP A 134 -14.69 0.28 23.57
C ASP A 134 -14.35 1.39 22.57
N GLY A 135 -14.27 1.06 21.27
CA GLY A 135 -13.73 1.90 20.18
C GLY A 135 -14.59 3.12 19.78
N MET A 136 -15.27 3.77 20.72
CA MET A 136 -16.24 4.85 20.45
C MET A 136 -15.75 6.27 20.81
N ARG A 137 -14.47 6.43 21.18
CA ARG A 137 -13.94 7.74 21.60
C ARG A 137 -13.27 8.48 20.44
N GLU A 138 -14.04 9.29 19.71
CA GLU A 138 -13.44 10.40 18.96
C GLU A 138 -12.73 11.33 19.96
N THR A 139 -11.43 11.54 19.76
CA THR A 139 -10.67 12.45 20.62
C THR A 139 -11.09 13.90 20.35
N TRP A 140 -11.10 14.74 21.39
CA TRP A 140 -11.42 16.17 21.24
C TRP A 140 -10.54 16.86 20.19
N ALA A 141 -9.29 16.40 20.03
CA ALA A 141 -8.37 16.88 18.99
C ALA A 141 -8.90 16.64 17.56
N SER A 142 -9.47 15.45 17.29
CA SER A 142 -10.09 15.13 16.00
C SER A 142 -11.30 16.04 15.72
N ARG A 143 -12.14 16.27 16.74
CA ARG A 143 -13.31 17.18 16.64
C ARG A 143 -12.90 18.62 16.39
N LYS A 144 -11.87 19.10 17.08
CA LYS A 144 -11.29 20.43 16.86
C LYS A 144 -10.87 20.62 15.40
N ALA A 145 -10.15 19.66 14.82
CA ALA A 145 -9.75 19.73 13.42
C ALA A 145 -10.96 19.82 12.47
N GLY A 146 -12.00 19.01 12.72
CA GLY A 146 -13.25 19.06 11.96
C GLY A 146 -14.00 20.41 12.07
N ILE A 147 -14.05 21.00 13.27
CA ILE A 147 -14.68 22.31 13.50
C ILE A 147 -13.94 23.41 12.72
N LEU A 148 -12.61 23.47 12.84
CA LEU A 148 -11.79 24.49 12.17
C LEU A 148 -11.86 24.40 10.64
N CYS A 149 -12.04 23.19 10.10
CA CYS A 149 -12.16 22.98 8.67
C CYS A 149 -13.55 23.35 8.13
N LYS A 150 -14.61 23.09 8.92
CA LYS A 150 -16.02 23.31 8.51
C LYS A 150 -16.50 24.74 8.72
N PHE A 151 -16.13 25.39 9.82
CA PHE A 151 -16.65 26.71 10.20
C PHE A 151 -15.62 27.80 9.87
N THR A 152 -15.48 28.08 8.58
CA THR A 152 -14.62 29.12 8.02
C THR A 152 -15.42 30.36 7.63
N THR A 153 -14.75 31.50 7.43
CA THR A 153 -15.43 32.73 7.02
C THR A 153 -14.54 33.58 6.10
N SER A 154 -15.18 34.26 5.15
CA SER A 154 -14.58 35.32 4.33
C SER A 154 -14.92 36.73 4.84
N GLU A 155 -15.74 36.82 5.89
CA GLU A 155 -16.11 38.11 6.49
C GLU A 155 -14.97 38.67 7.35
N LYS A 156 -14.96 39.99 7.47
CA LYS A 156 -13.99 40.77 8.23
C LYS A 156 -14.23 40.61 9.73
N LEU A 157 -13.23 40.09 10.43
CA LEU A 157 -13.26 39.83 11.88
C LEU A 157 -12.66 40.99 12.67
N SER A 158 -13.04 41.13 13.93
CA SER A 158 -12.45 42.12 14.83
C SER A 158 -11.94 41.51 16.13
N ILE A 159 -10.88 42.08 16.69
CA ILE A 159 -10.35 41.73 18.01
C ILE A 159 -10.20 43.02 18.81
N VAL A 160 -10.76 43.02 20.03
CA VAL A 160 -10.57 44.11 20.99
C VAL A 160 -9.67 43.61 22.12
N THR A 161 -8.43 44.10 22.17
CA THR A 161 -7.42 43.67 23.14
C THR A 161 -6.42 44.79 23.42
N SER A 162 -5.91 44.85 24.65
CA SER A 162 -4.88 45.81 25.06
C SER A 162 -3.49 45.19 25.11
N PHE A 163 -3.33 43.91 24.73
CA PHE A 163 -2.05 43.19 24.84
C PHE A 163 -1.34 42.98 23.50
N LEU A 164 -2.06 43.08 22.38
CA LEU A 164 -1.44 42.99 21.05
C LEU A 164 -0.85 44.34 20.63
N SER A 165 0.46 44.37 20.43
CA SER A 165 1.12 45.50 19.76
C SER A 165 0.70 45.58 18.29
N GLY A 166 0.48 46.79 17.79
CA GLY A 166 0.15 47.06 16.39
C GLY A 166 1.29 46.63 15.46
N GLY A 167 1.28 45.38 15.03
CA GLY A 167 2.19 44.85 14.02
C GLY A 167 1.82 45.33 12.62
N GLU A 168 1.78 46.64 12.37
CA GLU A 168 2.11 47.11 11.03
C GLU A 168 3.64 47.24 10.97
N LYS A 169 4.30 46.23 10.41
CA LYS A 169 5.56 46.52 9.70
C LYS A 169 5.17 47.44 8.56
N VAL A 170 5.35 48.74 8.76
CA VAL A 170 5.22 49.75 7.72
C VAL A 170 6.20 49.38 6.60
N ILE A 171 5.70 48.68 5.58
CA ILE A 171 6.33 48.73 4.26
C ILE A 171 6.02 50.12 3.77
N VAL A 172 6.98 51.05 3.95
CA VAL A 172 6.89 52.40 3.40
C VAL A 172 6.86 52.27 1.88
N LYS A 173 5.67 52.11 1.29
CA LYS A 173 5.43 52.63 -0.05
C LYS A 173 5.23 54.13 0.13
N ALA A 174 6.23 54.88 -0.29
CA ALA A 174 6.29 56.32 -0.19
C ALA A 174 5.18 56.96 -1.04
N GLN A 175 3.98 57.12 -0.48
CA GLN A 175 2.92 58.04 -0.92
C GLN A 175 1.75 58.01 0.09
N GLY A 176 1.92 58.72 1.22
CA GLY A 176 0.87 58.94 2.23
C GLY A 176 0.78 60.42 2.58
N SER A 177 -0.44 60.93 2.74
CA SER A 177 -0.74 62.35 2.91
C SER A 177 -0.28 62.88 4.28
N VAL A 178 -0.20 64.21 4.44
CA VAL A 178 0.18 64.84 5.72
C VAL A 178 -0.77 64.46 6.86
N VAL A 179 -2.03 64.13 6.55
CA VAL A 179 -3.04 63.66 7.50
C VAL A 179 -2.67 62.28 8.06
N ASP A 180 -2.14 61.39 7.22
CA ASP A 180 -1.70 60.07 7.65
C ASP A 180 -0.51 60.18 8.61
N LYS A 181 0.46 61.05 8.31
CA LYS A 181 1.62 61.28 9.20
C LYS A 181 1.25 61.88 10.56
N VAL A 182 0.21 62.72 10.61
CA VAL A 182 -0.30 63.28 11.87
C VAL A 182 -1.05 62.22 12.66
N ARG A 183 -1.85 61.37 11.99
CA ARG A 183 -2.52 60.21 12.59
C ARG A 183 -1.52 59.21 13.16
N THR A 184 -0.48 58.85 12.41
CA THR A 184 0.57 57.94 12.87
C THR A 184 1.37 58.51 14.04
N ARG A 185 1.56 59.83 14.11
CA ARG A 185 2.21 60.49 15.27
C ARG A 185 1.31 60.55 16.51
N LEU A 186 0.00 60.67 16.33
CA LEU A 186 -0.98 60.58 17.41
C LEU A 186 -1.09 59.14 17.94
N GLU A 187 -1.10 58.14 17.05
CA GLU A 187 -1.08 56.71 17.41
C GLU A 187 0.21 56.31 18.14
N GLN A 188 1.36 56.90 17.78
CA GLN A 188 2.63 56.74 18.51
C GLN A 188 2.70 57.47 19.87
N LEU A 189 1.88 58.51 20.08
CA LEU A 189 1.75 59.16 21.40
C LEU A 189 0.81 58.36 22.31
N ASP A 190 -0.17 57.64 21.75
CA ASP A 190 -1.04 56.67 22.44
C ASP A 190 -0.31 55.35 22.82
N ASP A 191 0.87 55.08 22.24
CA ASP A 191 1.74 53.93 22.59
C ASP A 191 2.39 54.06 23.98
N PHE A 192 2.45 55.27 24.56
CA PHE A 192 3.04 55.49 25.90
C PHE A 192 2.05 55.28 27.06
N GLU A 193 0.75 55.17 26.80
CA GLU A 193 -0.25 54.82 27.80
C GLU A 193 -0.52 53.30 27.76
N GLU A 194 0.02 52.58 28.73
CA GLU A 194 -0.07 51.11 28.96
C GLU A 194 -1.51 50.60 29.27
N GLY A 195 -2.54 51.32 28.80
CA GLY A 195 -3.97 51.09 29.08
C GLY A 195 -4.93 51.39 27.93
N SER A 196 -4.47 51.78 26.72
CA SER A 196 -5.37 52.00 25.59
C SER A 196 -5.94 50.68 25.05
N VAL A 197 -7.26 50.48 25.21
CA VAL A 197 -7.98 49.34 24.63
C VAL A 197 -8.04 49.53 23.11
N ARG A 198 -7.29 48.73 22.35
CA ARG A 198 -7.23 48.83 20.88
C ARG A 198 -8.26 47.92 20.22
N GLN A 199 -8.96 48.47 19.23
CA GLN A 199 -9.90 47.73 18.38
C GLN A 199 -9.21 47.46 17.04
N MET A 200 -8.83 46.20 16.81
CA MET A 200 -8.33 45.73 15.52
C MET A 200 -9.53 45.30 14.69
N LEU A 201 -9.87 46.08 13.68
CA LEU A 201 -10.98 45.83 12.77
C LEU A 201 -10.46 45.17 11.48
N ASP A 202 -11.38 44.60 10.70
CA ASP A 202 -11.13 44.15 9.33
C ASP A 202 -10.09 43.03 9.11
N LEU A 203 -9.94 42.13 10.09
CA LEU A 203 -9.01 40.99 10.01
C LEU A 203 -9.58 39.87 9.11
N SER A 204 -8.74 39.29 8.27
CA SER A 204 -9.04 38.01 7.62
C SER A 204 -9.02 36.85 8.64
N GLN A 205 -9.59 35.69 8.28
CA GLN A 205 -9.57 34.50 9.14
C GLN A 205 -8.13 34.10 9.54
N GLN A 206 -7.18 34.14 8.61
CA GLN A 206 -5.79 33.76 8.88
C GLN A 206 -5.10 34.78 9.81
N GLU A 207 -5.34 36.07 9.60
CA GLU A 207 -4.80 37.11 10.48
C GLU A 207 -5.41 37.01 11.88
N TYR A 208 -6.72 36.77 11.99
CA TYR A 208 -7.38 36.53 13.26
C TYR A 208 -6.73 35.36 14.01
N MET A 209 -6.55 34.21 13.34
CA MET A 209 -5.87 33.05 13.93
C MET A 209 -4.45 33.39 14.39
N GLY A 210 -3.67 34.09 13.57
CA GLY A 210 -2.32 34.53 13.93
C GLY A 210 -2.30 35.47 15.15
N ARG A 211 -3.29 36.36 15.29
CA ARG A 211 -3.43 37.22 16.48
C ARG A 211 -3.80 36.44 17.75
N ILE A 212 -4.63 35.41 17.64
CA ILE A 212 -4.94 34.51 18.76
C ILE A 212 -3.70 33.71 19.18
N GLU A 213 -2.91 33.22 18.22
CA GLU A 213 -1.62 32.56 18.50
C GLU A 213 -0.60 33.51 19.16
N GLN A 214 -0.58 34.78 18.75
CA GLN A 214 0.23 35.80 19.41
C GLN A 214 -0.19 36.00 20.87
N LEU A 215 -1.49 36.09 21.17
CA LEU A 215 -1.99 36.17 22.55
C LEU A 215 -1.58 34.95 23.39
N ASN A 216 -1.58 33.75 22.79
CA ASN A 216 -1.10 32.54 23.46
C ASN A 216 0.40 32.64 23.79
N SER A 217 1.20 33.10 22.83
CA SER A 217 2.64 33.27 22.99
C SER A 217 2.97 34.31 24.08
N GLU A 218 2.26 35.44 24.08
CA GLU A 218 2.38 36.49 25.11
C GLU A 218 1.96 35.97 26.50
N LEU A 219 0.93 35.12 26.59
CA LEU A 219 0.51 34.50 27.85
C LEU A 219 1.62 33.61 28.43
N VAL A 220 2.20 32.73 27.59
CA VAL A 220 3.29 31.82 27.99
C VAL A 220 4.54 32.62 28.35
N GLN A 221 4.90 33.64 27.57
CA GLN A 221 6.03 34.52 27.86
C GLN A 221 5.85 35.27 29.18
N ALA A 222 4.67 35.87 29.42
CA ALA A 222 4.35 36.54 30.68
C ALA A 222 4.39 35.56 31.86
N TRP A 223 4.01 34.31 31.65
CA TRP A 223 4.12 33.25 32.66
C TRP A 223 5.58 32.94 33.01
N HIS A 224 6.46 32.78 32.03
CA HIS A 224 7.89 32.52 32.25
C HIS A 224 8.63 33.71 32.87
N GLN A 225 8.19 34.94 32.60
CA GLN A 225 8.72 36.16 33.20
C GLN A 225 8.15 36.45 34.61
N ASP A 226 7.46 35.49 35.23
CA ASP A 226 6.79 35.63 36.53
C ASP A 226 5.71 36.74 36.61
N GLN A 227 5.26 37.28 35.46
CA GLN A 227 4.22 38.29 35.37
C GLN A 227 2.81 37.67 35.47
N ARG A 228 2.50 37.04 36.60
CA ARG A 228 1.27 36.23 36.80
C ARG A 228 -0.02 37.03 36.67
N VAL A 229 0.00 38.31 37.08
CA VAL A 229 -1.15 39.21 36.93
C VAL A 229 -1.40 39.53 35.46
N LYS A 230 -0.33 39.71 34.66
CA LYS A 230 -0.44 39.93 33.21
C LYS A 230 -0.99 38.68 32.52
N ALA A 231 -0.48 37.49 32.85
CA ALA A 231 -1.02 36.23 32.33
C ALA A 231 -2.52 36.03 32.64
N LEU A 232 -2.95 36.35 33.87
CA LEU A 232 -4.37 36.32 34.24
C LEU A 232 -5.20 37.34 33.44
N LYS A 233 -4.69 38.57 33.24
CA LYS A 233 -5.38 39.57 32.42
C LYS A 233 -5.53 39.12 30.96
N ILE A 234 -4.51 38.47 30.38
CA ILE A 234 -4.59 37.90 29.02
C ILE A 234 -5.66 36.80 28.94
N ALA A 235 -5.71 35.89 29.92
CA ALA A 235 -6.75 34.84 29.98
C ALA A 235 -8.17 35.43 30.11
N ILE A 236 -8.35 36.49 30.90
CA ILE A 236 -9.61 37.23 31.01
C ILE A 236 -9.99 37.85 29.66
N GLN A 237 -9.03 38.49 28.97
CA GLN A 237 -9.30 39.08 27.65
C GLN A 237 -9.64 38.04 26.58
N CYS A 238 -8.94 36.90 26.56
CA CYS A 238 -9.28 35.79 25.68
C CYS A 238 -10.73 35.32 25.94
N SER A 239 -11.13 35.18 27.21
CA SER A 239 -12.50 34.79 27.55
C SER A 239 -13.55 35.84 27.19
N LYS A 240 -13.20 37.13 27.16
CA LYS A 240 -14.10 38.21 26.71
C LYS A 240 -14.43 38.11 25.22
N LEU A 241 -13.50 37.63 24.39
CA LEU A 241 -13.72 37.43 22.96
C LEU A 241 -14.83 36.41 22.68
N LEU A 242 -15.16 35.53 23.64
CA LEU A 242 -16.26 34.56 23.52
C LEU A 242 -17.65 35.17 23.76
N VAL A 243 -17.72 36.39 24.30
CA VAL A 243 -18.98 37.15 24.45
C VAL A 243 -19.41 37.72 23.10
N ASP A 244 -18.45 38.07 22.26
CA ASP A 244 -18.71 38.64 20.95
C ASP A 244 -19.19 37.57 19.96
N THR A 245 -20.39 37.76 19.42
CA THR A 245 -21.00 36.91 18.38
C THR A 245 -20.92 37.56 17.00
N SER A 246 -20.10 38.59 16.81
CA SER A 246 -19.75 39.12 15.48
C SER A 246 -19.26 37.98 14.57
N VAL A 247 -19.81 37.94 13.35
CA VAL A 247 -19.63 36.86 12.38
C VAL A 247 -20.04 35.50 12.98
N ILE A 248 -21.35 35.30 13.16
CA ILE A 248 -21.94 34.15 13.86
C ILE A 248 -21.42 32.79 13.31
N GLN A 249 -21.21 32.69 11.99
CA GLN A 249 -20.76 31.45 11.34
C GLN A 249 -19.38 30.96 11.80
N PHE A 250 -18.50 31.88 12.22
CA PHE A 250 -17.13 31.57 12.68
C PHE A 250 -17.06 31.25 14.18
N TYR A 251 -18.17 31.42 14.93
CA TYR A 251 -18.19 31.25 16.38
C TYR A 251 -17.65 29.88 16.86
N PRO A 252 -18.00 28.73 16.24
CA PRO A 252 -17.46 27.43 16.65
C PRO A 252 -15.93 27.37 16.58
N SER A 253 -15.33 27.92 15.52
CA SER A 253 -13.87 27.97 15.33
C SER A 253 -13.22 28.90 16.35
N LYS A 254 -13.79 30.09 16.55
CA LYS A 254 -13.37 31.05 17.58
C LYS A 254 -13.36 30.43 18.98
N PHE A 255 -14.42 29.68 19.33
CA PHE A 255 -14.53 28.97 20.60
C PHE A 255 -13.36 28.01 20.82
N VAL A 256 -13.08 27.14 19.85
CA VAL A 256 -12.04 26.12 20.01
C VAL A 256 -10.67 26.79 20.21
N LEU A 257 -10.32 27.78 19.38
CA LEU A 257 -9.04 28.50 19.47
C LEU A 257 -8.84 29.17 20.84
N ILE A 258 -9.86 29.84 21.36
CA ILE A 258 -9.75 30.54 22.65
C ILE A 258 -9.70 29.55 23.81
N THR A 259 -10.50 28.49 23.80
CA THR A 259 -10.49 27.51 24.89
C THR A 259 -9.18 26.76 25.02
N ASP A 260 -8.38 26.62 23.94
CA ASP A 260 -7.03 26.08 24.03
C ASP A 260 -6.10 26.97 24.87
N ILE A 261 -6.16 28.29 24.69
CA ILE A 261 -5.38 29.26 25.48
C ILE A 261 -5.78 29.16 26.96
N LEU A 262 -7.08 29.03 27.23
CA LEU A 262 -7.59 28.86 28.60
C LEU A 262 -7.10 27.55 29.22
N ASP A 263 -7.08 26.45 28.46
CA ASP A 263 -6.56 25.18 28.94
C ASP A 263 -5.05 25.24 29.24
N ILE A 264 -4.27 25.95 28.42
CA ILE A 264 -2.84 26.21 28.69
C ILE A 264 -2.70 27.00 29.98
N PHE A 265 -3.45 28.08 30.15
CA PHE A 265 -3.46 28.86 31.39
C PHE A 265 -3.81 28.00 32.62
N GLY A 266 -4.84 27.16 32.51
CA GLY A 266 -5.27 26.24 33.56
C GLY A 266 -4.18 25.24 33.96
N LYS A 267 -3.50 24.65 32.98
CA LYS A 267 -2.36 23.74 33.19
C LYS A 267 -1.19 24.43 33.88
N LEU A 268 -0.81 25.61 33.39
CA LEU A 268 0.27 26.41 33.95
C LEU A 268 0.01 26.74 35.44
N VAL A 269 -1.22 27.15 35.79
CA VAL A 269 -1.63 27.37 37.19
C VAL A 269 -1.53 26.09 38.02
N TYR A 270 -2.05 24.97 37.49
CA TYR A 270 -2.02 23.67 38.16
C TYR A 270 -0.59 23.17 38.43
N GLU A 271 0.29 23.23 37.43
CA GLU A 271 1.70 22.85 37.55
C GLU A 271 2.42 23.69 38.59
N ARG A 272 2.20 25.01 38.60
CA ARG A 272 2.77 25.89 39.62
C ARG A 272 2.32 25.52 41.03
N LEU A 273 1.04 25.19 41.22
CA LEU A 273 0.53 24.73 42.51
C LEU A 273 1.18 23.40 42.91
N ARG A 274 1.39 22.49 41.95
CA ARG A 274 2.10 21.22 42.17
C ARG A 274 3.56 21.45 42.58
N THR A 275 4.30 22.31 41.89
CA THR A 275 5.69 22.66 42.24
C THR A 275 5.81 23.34 43.60
N LYS A 276 4.82 24.15 44.00
CA LYS A 276 4.80 24.78 45.33
C LYS A 276 4.40 23.85 46.46
N SER A 277 3.98 22.63 46.14
CA SER A 277 3.50 21.64 47.10
C SER A 277 4.54 20.56 47.34
N ASP A 278 5.75 20.96 47.74
CA ASP A 278 6.79 20.01 48.14
C ASP A 278 6.31 19.22 49.37
N TYR A 279 6.16 17.90 49.21
CA TYR A 279 5.68 17.01 50.25
C TYR A 279 6.86 16.35 50.96
N TYR A 280 6.84 16.37 52.29
CA TYR A 280 7.77 15.61 53.14
C TYR A 280 7.07 14.33 53.59
N ALA A 281 7.49 13.18 53.05
CA ALA A 281 6.96 11.89 53.50
C ALA A 281 7.26 11.67 55.00
N PRO A 282 6.34 11.07 55.79
CA PRO A 282 6.55 10.81 57.21
C PRO A 282 7.88 10.04 57.43
N GLY A 283 8.84 10.70 58.09
CA GLY A 283 10.18 10.13 58.36
C GLY A 283 11.29 10.50 57.36
N SER A 284 11.01 11.24 56.27
CA SER A 284 12.00 11.73 55.31
C SER A 284 12.27 13.23 55.47
N LYS A 285 13.55 13.63 55.44
CA LYS A 285 13.98 15.05 55.45
C LYS A 285 14.11 15.64 54.03
N PHE A 286 13.85 14.85 52.99
CA PHE A 286 13.98 15.28 51.60
C PHE A 286 12.60 15.60 51.00
N PRO A 287 12.43 16.77 50.37
CA PRO A 287 11.19 17.12 49.68
C PRO A 287 11.00 16.23 48.45
N THR A 288 9.78 15.72 48.28
CA THR A 288 9.36 14.92 47.12
C THR A 288 8.17 15.59 46.45
N CYS A 289 8.12 15.57 45.12
CA CYS A 289 6.97 16.07 44.36
C CYS A 289 5.69 15.30 44.72
N LEU A 290 4.54 15.98 44.71
CA LEU A 290 3.24 15.34 44.94
C LEU A 290 2.99 14.18 43.95
N PRO A 291 2.56 13.00 44.45
CA PRO A 291 2.06 11.90 43.62
C PRO A 291 0.88 12.34 42.74
N GLU A 292 0.61 11.62 41.65
CA GLU A 292 -0.48 11.98 40.73
C GLU A 292 -1.88 11.88 41.34
N ASN A 293 -2.08 10.96 42.29
CA ASN A 293 -3.33 10.75 43.03
C ASN A 293 -3.19 11.24 44.49
N PHE A 294 -2.74 12.48 44.68
CA PHE A 294 -2.60 13.07 46.01
C PHE A 294 -3.96 13.37 46.64
N THR A 295 -4.03 13.33 47.98
CA THR A 295 -5.19 13.80 48.73
C THR A 295 -4.96 15.23 49.23
N PRO A 296 -6.02 16.03 49.45
CA PRO A 296 -5.87 17.40 49.97
C PRO A 296 -5.10 17.49 51.29
N ASP A 297 -5.08 16.42 52.09
CA ASP A 297 -4.35 16.38 53.38
C ASP A 297 -2.83 16.36 53.19
N MET A 298 -2.35 15.89 52.03
CA MET A 298 -0.93 15.85 51.68
C MET A 298 -0.40 17.20 51.15
N VAL A 299 -1.29 18.17 50.94
CA VAL A 299 -0.93 19.48 50.37
C VAL A 299 -0.60 20.48 51.49
N PRO A 300 0.58 21.12 51.46
CA PRO A 300 0.96 22.14 52.45
C PRO A 300 -0.02 23.32 52.50
N GLU A 301 -0.22 23.90 53.68
CA GLU A 301 -1.16 25.03 53.85
C GLU A 301 -0.76 26.26 53.03
N SER A 302 0.54 26.48 52.78
CA SER A 302 1.03 27.55 51.91
C SER A 302 0.59 27.40 50.44
N ALA A 303 0.52 26.17 49.95
CA ALA A 303 0.02 25.85 48.60
C ALA A 303 -1.51 25.93 48.54
N LYS A 304 -2.21 25.47 49.59
CA LYS A 304 -3.68 25.66 49.73
C LYS A 304 -4.06 27.13 49.74
N GLU A 305 -3.34 27.96 50.48
CA GLU A 305 -3.58 29.40 50.53
C GLU A 305 -3.29 30.06 49.17
N THR A 306 -2.23 29.64 48.48
CA THR A 306 -1.96 30.10 47.10
C THR A 306 -3.10 29.71 46.14
N CYS A 307 -3.66 28.51 46.31
CA CYS A 307 -4.80 28.03 45.51
C CYS A 307 -6.09 28.82 45.81
N ARG A 308 -6.43 29.05 47.09
CA ARG A 308 -7.56 29.91 47.50
C ARG A 308 -7.43 31.33 46.93
N ASN A 309 -6.22 31.89 46.95
CA ASN A 309 -5.94 33.21 46.38
C ASN A 309 -6.23 33.29 44.87
N TRP A 310 -5.97 32.22 44.11
CA TRP A 310 -6.37 32.17 42.69
C TRP A 310 -7.89 32.19 42.55
N PHE A 311 -8.62 31.38 43.32
CA PHE A 311 -10.08 31.38 43.29
C PHE A 311 -10.69 32.70 43.73
N TYR A 312 -10.16 33.37 44.75
CA TYR A 312 -10.64 34.71 45.17
C TYR A 312 -10.40 35.78 44.09
N LYS A 313 -9.24 35.74 43.42
CA LYS A 313 -8.94 36.65 42.30
C LYS A 313 -9.84 36.42 41.09
N ILE A 314 -10.28 35.18 40.86
CA ILE A 314 -11.21 34.86 39.78
C ILE A 314 -12.64 35.23 40.18
N ALA A 315 -13.05 34.96 41.42
CA ALA A 315 -14.36 35.32 41.94
C ALA A 315 -14.61 36.84 41.92
N SER A 316 -13.55 37.66 42.06
CA SER A 316 -13.63 39.13 41.99
C SER A 316 -13.77 39.70 40.57
N ILE A 317 -13.70 38.87 39.52
CA ILE A 317 -14.00 39.30 38.15
C ILE A 317 -15.49 39.67 38.06
N ARG A 318 -15.77 40.92 37.67
CA ARG A 318 -17.14 41.46 37.62
C ARG A 318 -17.99 40.87 36.49
N GLU A 319 -17.39 40.62 35.33
CA GLU A 319 -18.08 40.11 34.15
C GLU A 319 -18.32 38.61 34.26
N LEU A 320 -19.56 38.17 33.98
CA LEU A 320 -19.98 36.78 34.19
C LEU A 320 -19.21 35.79 33.30
N VAL A 321 -19.15 36.03 31.98
CA VAL A 321 -18.56 35.09 31.02
C VAL A 321 -17.06 34.87 31.26
N PRO A 322 -16.21 35.92 31.36
CA PRO A 322 -14.80 35.72 31.68
C PRO A 322 -14.56 35.04 33.01
N ARG A 323 -15.36 35.37 34.03
CA ARG A 323 -15.28 34.70 35.34
C ARG A 323 -15.54 33.20 35.21
N LEU A 324 -16.60 32.81 34.50
CA LEU A 324 -16.99 31.41 34.32
C LEU A 324 -15.91 30.62 33.58
N TYR A 325 -15.44 31.11 32.43
CA TYR A 325 -14.44 30.41 31.63
C TYR A 325 -13.10 30.25 32.34
N VAL A 326 -12.61 31.30 33.01
CA VAL A 326 -11.35 31.23 33.77
C VAL A 326 -11.50 30.32 35.00
N GLU A 327 -12.65 30.37 35.67
CA GLU A 327 -12.93 29.45 36.79
C GLU A 327 -12.99 27.99 36.33
N MET A 328 -13.64 27.72 35.19
CA MET A 328 -13.66 26.39 34.57
C MET A 328 -12.23 25.93 34.20
N ALA A 329 -11.42 26.80 33.58
CA ALA A 329 -10.06 26.45 33.16
C ALA A 329 -9.16 25.97 34.30
N ILE A 330 -9.28 26.58 35.49
CA ILE A 330 -8.51 26.20 36.67
C ILE A 330 -9.22 25.18 37.57
N LEU A 331 -10.37 24.63 37.16
CA LEU A 331 -11.24 23.79 38.01
C LEU A 331 -10.49 22.56 38.57
N LYS A 332 -9.54 22.00 37.82
CA LYS A 332 -8.67 20.89 38.28
C LYS A 332 -7.89 21.27 39.56
N SER A 333 -7.57 22.54 39.75
CA SER A 333 -6.85 23.05 40.93
C SER A 333 -7.69 22.98 42.23
N TYR A 334 -9.00 22.73 42.16
CA TYR A 334 -9.78 22.41 43.37
C TYR A 334 -9.29 21.14 44.08
N SER A 335 -8.59 20.23 43.37
CA SER A 335 -8.01 19.02 43.97
C SER A 335 -7.02 19.31 45.11
N PHE A 336 -6.37 20.48 45.09
CA PHE A 336 -5.49 20.92 46.17
C PHE A 336 -6.23 21.33 47.44
N LEU A 337 -7.53 21.66 47.33
CA LEU A 337 -8.36 22.14 48.42
C LEU A 337 -9.26 21.05 48.99
N THR A 338 -9.97 20.32 48.14
CA THR A 338 -10.97 19.32 48.55
C THR A 338 -11.04 18.14 47.57
N SER A 339 -11.42 16.96 48.08
CA SER A 339 -11.57 15.73 47.30
C SER A 339 -13.02 15.43 46.90
N GLY A 340 -14.00 16.03 47.58
CA GLY A 340 -15.43 15.69 47.44
C GLY A 340 -16.36 16.80 46.91
N GLU A 341 -15.90 18.03 46.73
CA GLU A 341 -16.78 19.16 46.38
C GLU A 341 -16.90 19.44 44.87
N PHE A 342 -16.22 18.66 44.03
CA PHE A 342 -16.27 18.84 42.57
C PHE A 342 -17.70 18.77 42.02
N SER A 343 -18.54 17.86 42.51
CA SER A 343 -19.95 17.77 42.09
C SER A 343 -20.71 19.06 42.42
N GLN A 344 -20.51 19.62 43.62
CA GLN A 344 -21.17 20.88 44.02
C GLN A 344 -20.66 22.06 43.19
N ALA A 345 -19.36 22.13 42.92
CA ALA A 345 -18.77 23.17 42.08
C ALA A 345 -19.28 23.09 40.62
N LEU A 346 -19.31 21.89 40.04
CA LEU A 346 -19.83 21.63 38.70
C LEU A 346 -21.33 21.98 38.58
N MET A 347 -22.13 21.61 39.59
CA MET A 347 -23.55 21.96 39.65
C MET A 347 -23.76 23.47 39.84
N ARG A 348 -22.94 24.14 40.65
CA ARG A 348 -22.96 25.62 40.77
C ARG A 348 -22.65 26.28 39.44
N LEU A 349 -21.57 25.87 38.77
CA LEU A 349 -21.18 26.41 37.48
C LEU A 349 -22.28 26.19 36.43
N THR A 350 -22.90 24.99 36.41
CA THR A 350 -24.06 24.68 35.55
C THR A 350 -25.20 25.68 35.76
N ARG A 351 -25.56 25.97 37.02
CA ARG A 351 -26.60 26.96 37.35
C ARG A 351 -26.19 28.39 36.98
N MET A 352 -24.92 28.75 37.13
CA MET A 352 -24.43 30.09 36.77
C MET A 352 -24.45 30.33 35.26
N VAL A 353 -24.25 29.29 34.44
CA VAL A 353 -24.32 29.39 32.97
C VAL A 353 -25.72 29.79 32.49
N ARG A 354 -26.79 29.56 33.28
CA ARG A 354 -28.15 30.05 33.00
C ARG A 354 -28.24 31.57 32.88
N GLY A 355 -27.28 32.30 33.45
CA GLY A 355 -27.20 33.76 33.36
C GLY A 355 -26.73 34.30 32.01
N ILE A 356 -26.29 33.43 31.07
CA ILE A 356 -25.89 33.84 29.72
C ILE A 356 -27.12 33.89 28.81
N GLY A 357 -27.46 35.09 28.34
CA GLY A 357 -28.66 35.36 27.55
C GLY A 357 -28.55 34.99 26.06
N ASP A 358 -27.36 35.02 25.46
CA ASP A 358 -27.15 34.60 24.07
C ASP A 358 -27.14 33.06 23.98
N PRO A 359 -28.05 32.41 23.23
CA PRO A 359 -28.17 30.96 23.24
C PRO A 359 -26.94 30.23 22.66
N LEU A 360 -26.21 30.85 21.72
CA LEU A 360 -25.01 30.28 21.10
C LEU A 360 -23.84 30.32 22.09
N VAL A 361 -23.58 31.46 22.73
CA VAL A 361 -22.55 31.58 23.78
C VAL A 361 -22.87 30.62 24.94
N SER A 362 -24.15 30.52 25.30
CA SER A 362 -24.64 29.69 26.41
C SER A 362 -24.38 28.20 26.15
N VAL A 363 -24.62 27.68 24.93
CA VAL A 363 -24.38 26.24 24.64
C VAL A 363 -22.89 25.89 24.63
N TYR A 364 -22.04 26.77 24.09
CA TYR A 364 -20.60 26.54 24.03
C TYR A 364 -19.94 26.64 25.41
N ALA A 365 -20.44 27.52 26.28
CA ALA A 365 -20.03 27.56 27.69
C ALA A 365 -20.37 26.24 28.41
N ARG A 366 -21.55 25.66 28.15
CA ARG A 366 -21.91 24.33 28.68
C ARG A 366 -21.02 23.23 28.13
N CYS A 367 -20.69 23.29 26.84
CA CYS A 367 -19.78 22.33 26.20
C CYS A 367 -18.40 22.35 26.87
N TYR A 368 -17.83 23.54 27.10
CA TYR A 368 -16.56 23.69 27.82
C TYR A 368 -16.65 23.13 29.25
N LEU A 369 -17.72 23.45 29.98
CA LEU A 369 -17.95 22.92 31.33
C LEU A 369 -18.03 21.38 31.34
N CYS A 370 -18.77 20.78 30.41
CA CYS A 370 -18.85 19.33 30.26
C CYS A 370 -17.47 18.72 30.00
N ARG A 371 -16.69 19.33 29.09
CA ARG A 371 -15.34 18.87 28.73
C ARG A 371 -14.36 18.92 29.90
N VAL A 372 -14.30 20.07 30.58
CA VAL A 372 -13.45 20.25 31.75
C VAL A 372 -13.91 19.30 32.87
N GLY A 373 -15.21 19.20 33.12
CA GLY A 373 -15.77 18.32 34.14
C GLY A 373 -15.45 16.85 33.91
N LEU A 374 -15.44 16.38 32.65
CA LEU A 374 -15.03 15.01 32.31
C LEU A 374 -13.54 14.74 32.56
N SER A 375 -12.69 15.76 32.39
CA SER A 375 -11.25 15.65 32.65
C SER A 375 -10.93 15.49 34.14
N ILE A 376 -11.88 15.82 35.01
CA ILE A 376 -11.81 15.64 36.45
C ILE A 376 -12.51 14.32 36.77
N ASN A 377 -11.82 13.40 37.42
CA ASN A 377 -12.31 12.03 37.69
C ASN A 377 -13.39 12.00 38.79
N SER A 378 -14.52 12.69 38.54
CA SER A 378 -15.68 12.75 39.43
C SER A 378 -16.63 11.59 39.12
N SER A 379 -16.98 10.81 40.14
CA SER A 379 -17.94 9.71 40.03
C SER A 379 -19.37 10.18 39.75
N ASP A 380 -19.68 11.45 40.05
CA ASP A 380 -21.00 12.03 39.86
C ASP A 380 -21.12 12.76 38.51
N ARG A 381 -21.92 12.19 37.62
CA ARG A 381 -22.19 12.69 36.26
C ARG A 381 -23.52 13.45 36.14
N ALA A 382 -24.20 13.76 37.25
CA ALA A 382 -25.51 14.43 37.22
C ALA A 382 -25.50 15.78 36.48
N TYR A 383 -24.41 16.54 36.62
CA TYR A 383 -24.26 17.84 35.97
C TYR A 383 -24.33 17.76 34.43
N LEU A 384 -23.90 16.66 33.81
CA LEU A 384 -23.94 16.49 32.35
C LEU A 384 -25.39 16.48 31.84
N ARG A 385 -26.26 15.73 32.53
CA ARG A 385 -27.70 15.66 32.21
C ARG A 385 -28.38 17.00 32.42
N GLU A 386 -28.07 17.68 33.53
CA GLU A 386 -28.62 19.00 33.84
C GLU A 386 -28.22 20.06 32.81
N ASN A 387 -26.98 20.06 32.32
CA ASN A 387 -26.56 20.98 31.26
C ASN A 387 -27.38 20.80 29.97
N PHE A 388 -27.68 19.56 29.60
CA PHE A 388 -28.52 19.27 28.44
C PHE A 388 -30.01 19.66 28.69
N TYR A 389 -30.56 19.35 29.86
CA TYR A 389 -31.94 19.70 30.20
C TYR A 389 -32.15 21.21 30.32
N ASP A 390 -31.17 21.94 30.86
CA ASP A 390 -31.19 23.41 30.88
C ASP A 390 -31.20 23.99 29.46
N PHE A 391 -30.42 23.41 28.53
CA PHE A 391 -30.50 23.78 27.12
C PHE A 391 -31.90 23.50 26.53
N LEU A 392 -32.48 22.32 26.78
CA LEU A 392 -33.84 22.00 26.32
C LEU A 392 -34.91 22.95 26.89
N ALA A 393 -34.73 23.42 28.12
CA ALA A 393 -35.62 24.42 28.73
C ALA A 393 -35.54 25.76 27.98
N MET A 394 -34.35 26.14 27.51
CA MET A 394 -34.09 27.38 26.76
C MET A 394 -34.27 27.24 25.24
N TYR A 395 -34.60 26.05 24.72
CA TYR A 395 -34.62 25.75 23.28
C TYR A 395 -35.46 26.73 22.44
N ASN A 396 -36.59 27.20 22.95
CA ASN A 396 -37.46 28.14 22.24
C ASN A 396 -36.79 29.51 21.97
N GLN A 397 -35.74 29.86 22.73
CA GLN A 397 -35.00 31.11 22.55
C GLN A 397 -34.23 31.15 21.22
N LEU A 398 -33.87 29.99 20.65
CA LEU A 398 -33.22 29.90 19.33
C LEU A 398 -34.11 30.49 18.22
N PHE A 399 -35.43 30.52 18.45
CA PHE A 399 -36.43 31.03 17.49
C PHE A 399 -37.02 32.38 17.91
N SER A 400 -36.41 33.04 18.89
CA SER A 400 -36.86 34.35 19.40
C SER A 400 -36.75 35.46 18.36
N ALA A 401 -37.51 36.54 18.55
CA ALA A 401 -37.52 37.67 17.62
C ALA A 401 -36.16 38.39 17.53
N SER A 402 -35.41 38.48 18.64
CA SER A 402 -34.08 39.10 18.65
C SER A 402 -33.10 38.33 17.77
N VAL A 403 -33.04 37.00 17.92
CA VAL A 403 -32.17 36.15 17.10
C VAL A 403 -32.52 36.28 15.62
N ARG A 404 -33.81 36.35 15.26
CA ARG A 404 -34.21 36.57 13.87
C ARG A 404 -33.72 37.91 13.32
N MET A 405 -33.75 38.97 14.12
CA MET A 405 -33.23 40.28 13.71
C MET A 405 -31.71 40.22 13.48
N ASP A 406 -30.98 39.55 14.38
CA ASP A 406 -29.52 39.39 14.26
C ASP A 406 -29.14 38.58 13.01
N LEU A 407 -29.90 37.53 12.71
CA LEU A 407 -29.72 36.71 11.50
C LEU A 407 -29.97 37.51 10.21
N VAL A 408 -30.99 38.38 10.19
CA VAL A 408 -31.26 39.27 9.06
C VAL A 408 -30.14 40.28 8.87
N LEU A 409 -29.65 40.88 9.96
CA LEU A 409 -28.54 41.84 9.93
C LEU A 409 -27.26 41.21 9.39
N GLN A 410 -26.96 39.98 9.79
CA GLN A 410 -25.76 39.25 9.37
C GLN A 410 -25.96 38.39 8.11
N LYS A 411 -27.14 38.44 7.47
CA LYS A 411 -27.48 37.67 6.25
C LYS A 411 -27.25 36.16 6.40
N VAL A 412 -27.55 35.60 7.57
CA VAL A 412 -27.42 34.17 7.85
C VAL A 412 -28.81 33.54 7.88
N ASP A 413 -28.99 32.44 7.16
CA ASP A 413 -30.23 31.67 7.16
C ASP A 413 -30.38 30.86 8.45
N LEU A 414 -31.64 30.61 8.85
CA LEU A 414 -31.95 29.86 10.07
C LEU A 414 -31.35 28.44 10.03
N SER A 415 -31.34 27.79 8.87
CA SER A 415 -30.73 26.47 8.70
C SER A 415 -29.24 26.48 9.04
N THR A 416 -28.44 27.38 8.46
CA THR A 416 -27.01 27.52 8.76
C THR A 416 -26.80 27.85 10.24
N TYR A 417 -27.59 28.76 10.81
CA TYR A 417 -27.51 29.10 12.23
C TYR A 417 -27.67 27.88 13.15
N LEU A 418 -28.67 27.03 12.89
CA LEU A 418 -28.91 25.83 13.68
C LEU A 418 -27.75 24.83 13.58
N THR A 419 -27.04 24.76 12.43
CA THR A 419 -25.87 23.87 12.30
C THR A 419 -24.70 24.26 13.21
N LEU A 420 -24.61 25.52 13.65
CA LEU A 420 -23.56 26.02 14.55
C LEU A 420 -23.64 25.42 15.96
N TYR A 421 -24.82 24.92 16.34
CA TYR A 421 -25.03 24.28 17.64
C TYR A 421 -24.56 22.82 17.67
N THR A 422 -24.49 22.16 16.50
CA THR A 422 -24.17 20.74 16.35
C THR A 422 -22.90 20.33 17.11
N PRO A 423 -21.74 21.01 16.96
CA PRO A 423 -20.51 20.57 17.63
C PRO A 423 -20.60 20.58 19.16
N ALA A 424 -21.26 21.61 19.72
CA ALA A 424 -21.42 21.75 21.17
C ALA A 424 -22.45 20.76 21.71
N LEU A 425 -23.61 20.65 21.06
CA LEU A 425 -24.69 19.77 21.50
C LEU A 425 -24.31 18.30 21.38
N ASP A 426 -23.66 17.90 20.29
CA ASP A 426 -23.24 16.52 20.07
C ASP A 426 -22.23 16.11 21.14
N TYR A 427 -21.30 16.99 21.53
CA TYR A 427 -20.37 16.72 22.61
C TYR A 427 -21.06 16.61 23.98
N ILE A 428 -21.96 17.54 24.31
CA ILE A 428 -22.72 17.50 25.57
C ILE A 428 -23.53 16.21 25.66
N LEU A 429 -24.27 15.86 24.60
CA LEU A 429 -25.15 14.69 24.64
C LEU A 429 -24.35 13.38 24.57
N GLN A 430 -23.24 13.33 23.83
CA GLN A 430 -22.35 12.15 23.84
C GLN A 430 -21.74 11.93 25.23
N SER A 431 -21.41 13.02 25.94
CA SER A 431 -20.95 12.95 27.34
C SER A 431 -22.02 12.36 28.26
N VAL A 432 -23.30 12.64 27.98
CA VAL A 432 -24.44 12.03 28.71
C VAL A 432 -24.67 10.58 28.29
N ALA A 433 -24.44 10.24 27.01
CA ALA A 433 -24.77 8.96 26.43
C ALA A 433 -23.75 7.83 26.71
N HIS A 434 -22.55 8.16 27.20
CA HIS A 434 -21.44 7.22 27.41
C HIS A 434 -21.84 5.94 28.18
N ASP A 435 -22.53 6.10 29.31
CA ASP A 435 -23.00 4.99 30.16
C ASP A 435 -24.53 4.82 30.09
N ALA A 436 -25.18 5.39 29.07
CA ALA A 436 -26.63 5.47 29.00
C ALA A 436 -27.25 4.15 28.54
N THR A 437 -28.31 3.75 29.25
CA THR A 437 -29.17 2.63 28.86
C THR A 437 -30.15 3.06 27.78
N GLU A 438 -30.76 2.09 27.08
CA GLU A 438 -31.78 2.34 26.07
C GLU A 438 -32.99 3.15 26.62
N LYS A 439 -33.30 2.97 27.91
CA LYS A 439 -34.36 3.73 28.62
C LYS A 439 -34.06 5.23 28.66
N THR A 440 -32.80 5.61 28.85
CA THR A 440 -32.36 7.02 28.87
C THR A 440 -32.56 7.68 27.51
N LEU A 441 -32.32 6.94 26.42
CA LEU A 441 -32.63 7.43 25.07
C LEU A 441 -34.14 7.63 24.88
N ALA A 442 -34.98 6.68 25.31
CA ALA A 442 -36.43 6.83 25.21
C ALA A 442 -36.94 8.08 25.96
N GLU A 443 -36.44 8.32 27.17
CA GLU A 443 -36.79 9.51 27.96
C GLU A 443 -36.36 10.82 27.28
N ILE A 444 -35.11 10.90 26.82
CA ILE A 444 -34.59 12.09 26.14
C ILE A 444 -35.34 12.34 24.82
N LEU A 445 -35.61 11.28 24.06
CA LEU A 445 -36.35 11.36 22.81
C LEU A 445 -37.77 11.90 23.04
N ASP A 446 -38.48 11.42 24.07
CA ASP A 446 -39.82 11.92 24.43
C ASP A 446 -39.82 13.40 24.84
N ARG A 447 -38.81 13.83 25.61
CA ARG A 447 -38.64 15.24 25.99
C ARG A 447 -38.36 16.12 24.76
N CYS A 448 -37.57 15.63 23.80
CA CYS A 448 -37.28 16.34 22.56
C CYS A 448 -38.52 16.43 21.66
N LYS A 449 -39.31 15.35 21.51
CA LYS A 449 -40.55 15.36 20.69
C LYS A 449 -41.55 16.46 21.10
N ARG A 450 -41.59 16.82 22.37
CA ARG A 450 -42.48 17.87 22.91
C ARG A 450 -42.07 19.30 22.52
N LYS A 451 -40.91 19.49 21.90
CA LYS A 451 -40.44 20.79 21.42
C LYS A 451 -40.84 21.00 19.95
N GLY A 452 -41.23 22.22 19.59
CA GLY A 452 -41.37 22.60 18.17
C GLY A 452 -40.00 22.70 17.51
N ASN A 453 -39.91 22.53 16.18
CA ASN A 453 -38.63 22.56 15.43
C ASN A 453 -37.56 21.59 15.97
N SER A 454 -37.94 20.34 16.27
CA SER A 454 -37.06 19.36 16.93
C SER A 454 -35.97 18.72 16.05
N ALA A 455 -35.86 19.13 14.79
CA ALA A 455 -34.92 18.54 13.83
C ALA A 455 -33.46 18.56 14.32
N LEU A 456 -32.98 19.69 14.85
CA LEU A 456 -31.63 19.80 15.43
C LEU A 456 -31.43 18.80 16.59
N LEU A 457 -32.43 18.68 17.47
CA LEU A 457 -32.37 17.76 18.61
C LEU A 457 -32.31 16.30 18.17
N PHE A 458 -33.08 15.92 17.14
CA PHE A 458 -33.03 14.57 16.58
C PHE A 458 -31.68 14.28 15.92
N ASN A 459 -31.09 15.25 15.21
CA ASN A 459 -29.73 15.10 14.68
C ASN A 459 -28.71 14.80 15.80
N THR A 460 -28.73 15.61 16.86
CA THR A 460 -27.82 15.44 18.00
C THR A 460 -28.05 14.11 18.72
N ILE A 461 -29.30 13.66 18.87
CA ILE A 461 -29.59 12.33 19.43
C ILE A 461 -28.95 11.22 18.59
N MET A 462 -29.11 11.27 17.27
CA MET A 462 -28.54 10.25 16.38
C MET A 462 -27.00 10.27 16.38
N ALA A 463 -26.39 11.46 16.46
CA ALA A 463 -24.94 11.61 16.50
C ALA A 463 -24.31 11.19 17.85
N ALA A 464 -25.05 11.34 18.96
CA ALA A 464 -24.51 11.14 20.31
C ALA A 464 -24.72 9.74 20.88
N PHE A 465 -25.84 9.07 20.57
CA PHE A 465 -26.16 7.76 21.11
C PHE A 465 -25.54 6.62 20.29
N LYS A 466 -25.42 5.44 20.90
CA LYS A 466 -24.93 4.24 20.21
C LYS A 466 -25.76 3.95 18.96
N PRO A 467 -25.15 3.76 17.76
CA PRO A 467 -25.86 3.52 16.51
C PRO A 467 -26.86 2.37 16.58
N ALA A 468 -26.55 1.30 17.34
CA ALA A 468 -27.45 0.16 17.55
C ALA A 468 -28.82 0.57 18.13
N TYR A 469 -28.86 1.55 19.05
CA TYR A 469 -30.11 2.01 19.63
C TYR A 469 -30.96 2.85 18.67
N VAL A 470 -30.32 3.49 17.69
CA VAL A 470 -30.97 4.24 16.61
C VAL A 470 -31.47 3.28 15.54
N ALA A 471 -30.65 2.30 15.14
CA ALA A 471 -30.97 1.28 14.15
C ALA A 471 -32.17 0.42 14.56
N ALA A 472 -32.27 0.03 15.83
CA ALA A 472 -33.42 -0.70 16.37
C ALA A 472 -34.76 0.08 16.25
N ARG A 473 -34.70 1.42 16.18
CA ARG A 473 -35.85 2.33 16.06
C ARG A 473 -35.86 3.10 14.74
N ALA A 474 -35.20 2.58 13.71
CA ALA A 474 -34.99 3.30 12.46
C ALA A 474 -36.29 3.80 11.83
N THR A 475 -37.34 2.98 11.80
CA THR A 475 -38.69 3.35 11.30
C THR A 475 -39.27 4.54 12.06
N GLN A 476 -39.21 4.51 13.39
CA GLN A 476 -39.67 5.61 14.24
C GLN A 476 -38.87 6.90 13.95
N PHE A 477 -37.56 6.82 13.74
CA PHE A 477 -36.76 7.98 13.36
C PHE A 477 -37.16 8.51 11.98
N VAL A 478 -37.34 7.65 10.98
CA VAL A 478 -37.77 8.09 9.63
C VAL A 478 -39.10 8.85 9.67
N GLU A 479 -40.09 8.38 10.44
CA GLU A 479 -41.37 9.08 10.62
C GLU A 479 -41.16 10.46 11.25
N LEU A 480 -40.40 10.54 12.34
CA LEU A 480 -40.11 11.80 13.03
C LEU A 480 -39.37 12.81 12.14
N LEU A 481 -38.40 12.34 11.36
CA LEU A 481 -37.61 13.17 10.46
C LEU A 481 -38.44 13.68 9.27
N THR A 482 -39.37 12.87 8.78
CA THR A 482 -40.27 13.25 7.67
C THR A 482 -41.26 14.33 8.09
N CYS A 483 -41.73 14.28 9.34
CA CYS A 483 -42.65 15.26 9.91
C CYS A 483 -42.01 16.61 10.30
N CYS A 484 -40.69 16.78 10.16
CA CYS A 484 -40.02 18.03 10.49
C CYS A 484 -40.25 19.11 9.41
N ASP A 485 -40.36 20.37 9.85
CA ASP A 485 -40.56 21.54 8.98
C ASP A 485 -39.35 21.79 8.05
N GLU A 486 -39.61 22.32 6.84
CA GLU A 486 -38.56 22.63 5.85
C GLU A 486 -37.76 23.91 6.19
N GLU A 487 -38.35 24.85 6.92
CA GLU A 487 -37.70 26.11 7.33
C GLU A 487 -36.69 25.94 8.50
N GLY A 488 -36.59 24.72 9.06
CA GLY A 488 -35.75 24.40 10.21
C GLY A 488 -34.35 23.87 9.87
N PHE A 489 -33.85 22.94 10.69
CA PHE A 489 -32.55 22.30 10.46
C PHE A 489 -32.55 21.49 9.14
N PRO A 490 -31.47 21.51 8.35
CA PRO A 490 -31.48 20.90 7.01
C PRO A 490 -31.81 19.41 7.02
N LYS A 491 -32.87 19.02 6.29
CA LYS A 491 -33.33 17.62 6.20
C LYS A 491 -32.26 16.68 5.66
N TYR A 492 -31.45 17.11 4.69
CA TYR A 492 -30.38 16.27 4.13
C TYR A 492 -29.36 15.84 5.19
N LEU A 493 -29.05 16.70 6.17
CA LEU A 493 -28.15 16.35 7.27
C LEU A 493 -28.77 15.30 8.19
N LEU A 494 -30.08 15.36 8.43
CA LEU A 494 -30.81 14.38 9.24
C LEU A 494 -30.72 12.99 8.61
N PHE A 495 -31.06 12.89 7.33
CA PHE A 495 -31.02 11.61 6.61
C PHE A 495 -29.60 11.10 6.39
N ARG A 496 -28.61 12.00 6.25
CA ARG A 496 -27.20 11.62 6.24
C ARG A 496 -26.76 11.02 7.58
N THR A 497 -27.07 11.67 8.71
CA THR A 497 -26.72 11.16 10.05
C THR A 497 -27.41 9.84 10.33
N LEU A 498 -28.69 9.70 9.96
CA LEU A 498 -29.41 8.43 10.06
C LEU A 498 -28.70 7.34 9.24
N GLY A 499 -28.35 7.64 7.97
CA GLY A 499 -27.61 6.71 7.12
C GLY A 499 -26.28 6.27 7.75
N LEU A 500 -25.54 7.17 8.39
CA LEU A 500 -24.29 6.84 9.08
C LEU A 500 -24.54 5.87 10.24
N CYS A 501 -25.59 6.07 11.03
CA CYS A 501 -25.97 5.16 12.10
C CYS A 501 -26.31 3.76 11.55
N LEU A 502 -27.08 3.69 10.44
CA LEU A 502 -27.51 2.43 9.83
C LEU A 502 -26.37 1.70 9.10
N SER A 503 -25.36 2.42 8.63
CA SER A 503 -24.15 1.82 8.07
C SER A 503 -23.26 1.18 9.16
N LEU A 504 -23.32 1.69 10.40
CA LEU A 504 -22.57 1.16 11.54
C LEU A 504 -23.32 0.06 12.30
N ALA A 505 -24.66 0.08 12.30
CA ALA A 505 -25.48 -0.91 12.99
C ALA A 505 -26.72 -1.28 12.17
N ASP A 506 -27.01 -2.58 12.12
CA ASP A 506 -28.02 -3.12 11.23
C ASP A 506 -29.43 -2.92 11.81
N PRO A 507 -30.37 -2.32 11.06
CA PRO A 507 -31.77 -2.29 11.45
C PRO A 507 -32.43 -3.67 11.28
N PRO A 508 -33.63 -3.88 11.86
CA PRO A 508 -34.39 -5.10 11.65
C PRO A 508 -34.65 -5.37 10.16
N ALA A 509 -34.31 -6.58 9.69
CA ALA A 509 -34.31 -6.94 8.27
C ALA A 509 -35.65 -6.70 7.56
N GLU A 510 -36.77 -6.91 8.26
CA GLU A 510 -38.13 -6.74 7.73
C GLU A 510 -38.43 -5.31 7.30
N HIS A 511 -37.77 -4.32 7.91
CA HIS A 511 -38.04 -2.90 7.67
C HIS A 511 -37.06 -2.23 6.71
N CYS A 512 -36.01 -2.94 6.24
CA CYS A 512 -34.94 -2.30 5.48
C CYS A 512 -35.41 -1.63 4.18
N LEU A 513 -36.28 -2.31 3.42
CA LEU A 513 -36.83 -1.76 2.18
C LEU A 513 -37.79 -0.58 2.44
N GLN A 514 -38.59 -0.66 3.50
CA GLN A 514 -39.50 0.42 3.88
C GLN A 514 -38.72 1.67 4.28
N ILE A 515 -37.67 1.52 5.10
CA ILE A 515 -36.79 2.61 5.52
C ILE A 515 -36.20 3.32 4.30
N LEU A 516 -35.65 2.58 3.33
CA LEU A 516 -35.11 3.19 2.12
C LEU A 516 -36.20 3.95 1.37
N ASN A 517 -37.36 3.34 1.11
CA ASN A 517 -38.43 3.96 0.33
C ASN A 517 -38.91 5.28 0.95
N ASP A 518 -39.08 5.31 2.28
CA ASP A 518 -39.55 6.50 2.97
C ASP A 518 -38.50 7.61 3.02
N VAL A 519 -37.22 7.26 3.19
CA VAL A 519 -36.12 8.23 3.10
C VAL A 519 -35.97 8.75 1.66
N TRP A 520 -36.00 7.87 0.67
CA TRP A 520 -35.73 8.23 -0.72
C TRP A 520 -36.85 9.07 -1.34
N LYS A 521 -38.10 8.97 -0.85
CA LYS A 521 -39.19 9.92 -1.19
C LYS A 521 -38.85 11.38 -0.87
N VAL A 522 -38.01 11.61 0.13
CA VAL A 522 -37.57 12.95 0.53
C VAL A 522 -36.25 13.31 -0.16
N VAL A 523 -35.26 12.41 -0.15
CA VAL A 523 -33.92 12.66 -0.71
C VAL A 523 -33.96 12.89 -2.23
N SER A 524 -34.78 12.14 -2.97
CA SER A 524 -34.94 12.31 -4.44
C SER A 524 -35.57 13.64 -4.87
N LYS A 525 -36.11 14.43 -3.92
CA LYS A 525 -36.66 15.77 -4.21
C LYS A 525 -35.62 16.88 -4.01
N LEU A 526 -34.42 16.56 -3.52
CA LEU A 526 -33.36 17.54 -3.30
C LEU A 526 -32.82 18.05 -4.64
N THR A 527 -32.98 19.35 -4.89
CA THR A 527 -32.53 20.00 -6.14
C THR A 527 -31.05 20.35 -6.13
N ASN A 528 -30.44 20.53 -4.95
CA ASN A 528 -29.02 20.84 -4.82
C ASN A 528 -28.18 19.56 -4.89
N PRO A 529 -27.30 19.41 -5.91
CA PRO A 529 -26.50 18.21 -6.08
C PRO A 529 -25.57 17.90 -4.90
N ALA A 530 -25.00 18.92 -4.25
CA ALA A 530 -24.09 18.72 -3.12
C ALA A 530 -24.82 18.11 -1.92
N GLN A 531 -26.07 18.53 -1.67
CA GLN A 531 -26.91 18.00 -0.59
C GLN A 531 -27.36 16.56 -0.89
N TYR A 532 -27.74 16.30 -2.15
CA TYR A 532 -28.16 14.98 -2.60
C TYR A 532 -27.01 13.96 -2.49
N VAL A 533 -25.83 14.27 -3.05
CA VAL A 533 -24.67 13.36 -3.03
C VAL A 533 -24.21 13.06 -1.62
N SER A 534 -24.23 14.06 -0.73
CA SER A 534 -23.86 13.88 0.67
C SER A 534 -24.72 12.82 1.38
N CYS A 535 -25.98 12.65 0.95
CA CYS A 535 -26.84 11.56 1.40
C CYS A 535 -26.53 10.25 0.65
N ALA A 536 -26.49 10.31 -0.69
CA ALA A 536 -26.29 9.14 -1.54
C ALA A 536 -24.98 8.38 -1.20
N GLU A 537 -23.90 9.10 -0.92
CA GLU A 537 -22.61 8.54 -0.51
C GLU A 537 -22.73 7.61 0.71
N VAL A 538 -23.45 8.04 1.73
CA VAL A 538 -23.62 7.27 2.97
C VAL A 538 -24.60 6.11 2.77
N TRP A 539 -25.71 6.36 2.07
CA TRP A 539 -26.75 5.37 1.85
C TRP A 539 -26.35 4.29 0.84
N ALA A 540 -25.35 4.53 -0.02
CA ALA A 540 -24.82 3.52 -0.93
C ALA A 540 -24.39 2.23 -0.21
N GLN A 541 -23.78 2.37 0.97
CA GLN A 541 -23.40 1.22 1.79
C GLN A 541 -24.63 0.45 2.30
N TYR A 542 -25.63 1.17 2.80
CA TYR A 542 -26.86 0.59 3.33
C TYR A 542 -27.62 -0.21 2.26
N VAL A 543 -27.79 0.38 1.08
CA VAL A 543 -28.48 -0.25 -0.05
C VAL A 543 -27.73 -1.51 -0.49
N SER A 544 -26.41 -1.44 -0.60
CA SER A 544 -25.59 -2.57 -1.07
C SER A 544 -25.49 -3.70 -0.04
N LYS A 545 -25.56 -3.40 1.26
CA LYS A 545 -25.44 -4.39 2.33
C LYS A 545 -26.74 -5.14 2.61
N HIS A 546 -27.89 -4.48 2.54
CA HIS A 546 -29.17 -5.02 3.03
C HIS A 546 -30.22 -5.31 1.96
N LEU A 547 -30.10 -4.75 0.77
CA LEU A 547 -31.12 -4.85 -0.27
C LEU A 547 -30.65 -5.71 -1.44
N ALA A 548 -31.58 -6.10 -2.32
CA ALA A 548 -31.24 -6.91 -3.47
C ALA A 548 -30.63 -6.06 -4.60
N THR A 549 -30.04 -6.75 -5.57
CA THR A 549 -29.37 -6.17 -6.73
C THR A 549 -30.27 -5.24 -7.55
N ARG A 550 -31.58 -5.49 -7.57
CA ARG A 550 -32.57 -4.63 -8.24
C ARG A 550 -32.65 -3.23 -7.62
N GLU A 551 -32.66 -3.14 -6.30
CA GLU A 551 -32.72 -1.88 -5.57
C GLU A 551 -31.41 -1.10 -5.76
N VAL A 552 -30.25 -1.79 -5.75
CA VAL A 552 -28.95 -1.19 -6.10
C VAL A 552 -28.99 -0.58 -7.50
N ASN A 553 -29.49 -1.31 -8.50
CA ASN A 553 -29.60 -0.81 -9.88
C ASN A 553 -30.50 0.43 -9.98
N THR A 554 -31.62 0.44 -9.25
CA THR A 554 -32.56 1.59 -9.21
C THR A 554 -31.91 2.80 -8.54
N PHE A 555 -31.18 2.58 -7.44
CA PHE A 555 -30.44 3.60 -6.70
C PHE A 555 -29.34 4.25 -7.55
N LEU A 556 -28.53 3.44 -8.26
CA LEU A 556 -27.53 3.94 -9.19
C LEU A 556 -28.16 4.75 -10.33
N GLY A 557 -29.30 4.30 -10.86
CA GLY A 557 -30.07 5.04 -11.85
C GLY A 557 -30.53 6.43 -11.39
N ASP A 558 -30.93 6.55 -10.12
CA ASP A 558 -31.33 7.83 -9.53
C ASP A 558 -30.15 8.78 -9.32
N ILE A 559 -28.98 8.25 -8.92
CA ILE A 559 -27.74 9.02 -8.80
C ILE A 559 -27.33 9.57 -10.17
N ILE A 560 -27.34 8.72 -11.21
CA ILE A 560 -27.06 9.13 -12.59
C ILE A 560 -27.96 10.31 -12.97
N LYS A 561 -29.27 10.16 -12.76
CA LYS A 561 -30.24 11.19 -13.10
C LYS A 561 -29.94 12.53 -12.42
N HIS A 562 -29.70 12.56 -11.10
CA HIS A 562 -29.48 13.80 -10.37
C HIS A 562 -28.13 14.44 -10.70
N MET A 563 -27.08 13.64 -10.87
CA MET A 563 -25.73 14.14 -11.08
C MET A 563 -25.47 14.59 -12.50
N SER A 564 -26.17 14.02 -13.49
CA SER A 564 -26.10 14.47 -14.88
C SER A 564 -26.75 15.84 -15.11
N VAL A 565 -27.69 16.28 -14.25
CA VAL A 565 -28.30 17.61 -14.37
C VAL A 565 -27.23 18.68 -14.18
N GLY A 566 -27.05 19.52 -15.20
CA GLY A 566 -26.07 20.62 -15.14
C GLY A 566 -24.61 20.17 -14.97
N ARG A 567 -24.28 18.90 -15.28
CA ARG A 567 -22.94 18.31 -15.09
C ARG A 567 -22.41 18.43 -13.65
N ALA A 568 -23.30 18.33 -12.66
CA ALA A 568 -22.93 18.48 -11.25
C ALA A 568 -21.90 17.45 -10.75
N TYR A 569 -21.73 16.33 -11.47
CA TYR A 569 -20.73 15.31 -11.19
C TYR A 569 -19.28 15.83 -11.23
N GLU A 570 -18.97 16.88 -12.01
CA GLU A 570 -17.60 17.39 -12.16
C GLU A 570 -16.99 17.87 -10.83
N ASN A 571 -17.83 18.42 -9.95
CA ASN A 571 -17.42 18.93 -8.65
C ASN A 571 -17.42 17.87 -7.54
N HIS A 572 -17.97 16.67 -7.79
CA HIS A 572 -18.26 15.66 -6.76
C HIS A 572 -17.69 14.28 -7.09
N TYR A 573 -16.63 14.20 -7.92
CA TYR A 573 -16.03 12.92 -8.29
C TYR A 573 -15.60 12.06 -7.08
N ALA A 574 -15.03 12.67 -6.04
CA ALA A 574 -14.59 11.93 -4.84
C ALA A 574 -15.74 11.21 -4.13
N SER A 575 -16.89 11.87 -3.98
CA SER A 575 -18.08 11.24 -3.38
C SER A 575 -18.65 10.14 -4.27
N LEU A 576 -18.64 10.32 -5.61
CA LEU A 576 -19.09 9.29 -6.54
C LEU A 576 -18.15 8.07 -6.58
N GLN A 577 -16.84 8.27 -6.44
CA GLN A 577 -15.87 7.19 -6.25
C GLN A 577 -16.18 6.42 -4.96
N THR A 578 -16.44 7.13 -3.87
CA THR A 578 -16.82 6.52 -2.59
C THR A 578 -18.11 5.70 -2.71
N VAL A 579 -19.12 6.18 -3.46
CA VAL A 579 -20.34 5.40 -3.76
C VAL A 579 -19.97 4.09 -4.46
N MET A 580 -19.16 4.15 -5.53
CA MET A 580 -18.74 2.95 -6.27
C MET A 580 -17.96 1.98 -5.39
N GLU A 581 -17.02 2.47 -4.57
CA GLU A 581 -16.26 1.65 -3.63
C GLU A 581 -17.15 0.97 -2.59
N ARG A 582 -18.15 1.67 -2.04
CA ARG A 582 -19.10 1.10 -1.06
C ARG A 582 -20.00 0.03 -1.70
N VAL A 583 -20.42 0.24 -2.94
CA VAL A 583 -21.19 -0.76 -3.71
C VAL A 583 -20.34 -2.00 -3.96
N LEU A 584 -19.09 -1.82 -4.41
CA LEU A 584 -18.16 -2.92 -4.67
C LEU A 584 -17.82 -3.70 -3.40
N ALA A 585 -17.56 -3.02 -2.28
CA ALA A 585 -17.17 -3.65 -1.02
C ALA A 585 -18.23 -4.63 -0.45
N HIS A 586 -19.49 -4.43 -0.79
CA HIS A 586 -20.62 -5.24 -0.31
C HIS A 586 -21.32 -6.06 -1.41
N ALA A 587 -20.76 -6.09 -2.62
CA ALA A 587 -21.27 -6.93 -3.69
C ALA A 587 -20.95 -8.41 -3.41
N ASN A 588 -21.97 -9.18 -3.04
CA ASN A 588 -21.82 -10.63 -2.82
C ASN A 588 -21.61 -11.41 -4.13
N ASP A 589 -22.19 -10.91 -5.21
CA ASP A 589 -22.05 -11.46 -6.55
C ASP A 589 -21.74 -10.35 -7.56
N PHE A 590 -20.53 -10.42 -8.07
CA PHE A 590 -19.99 -9.44 -9.02
C PHE A 590 -20.50 -9.68 -10.45
N GLU A 591 -20.91 -10.91 -10.77
CA GLU A 591 -21.49 -11.22 -12.08
C GLU A 591 -22.83 -10.50 -12.25
N THR A 592 -23.72 -10.61 -11.26
CA THR A 592 -24.98 -9.86 -11.24
C THR A 592 -24.77 -8.35 -11.18
N LEU A 593 -23.70 -7.86 -10.54
CA LEU A 593 -23.36 -6.42 -10.54
C LEU A 593 -22.99 -5.92 -11.95
N LEU A 594 -22.15 -6.63 -12.68
CA LEU A 594 -21.71 -6.23 -14.03
C LEU A 594 -22.83 -6.30 -15.07
N THR A 595 -23.80 -7.20 -14.89
CA THR A 595 -24.96 -7.33 -15.78
C THR A 595 -26.06 -6.28 -15.51
N MET A 596 -25.92 -5.44 -14.48
CA MET A 596 -26.89 -4.38 -14.19
C MET A 596 -26.92 -3.29 -15.27
N ASP A 597 -28.12 -2.93 -15.71
CA ASP A 597 -28.34 -1.88 -16.72
C ASP A 597 -27.72 -0.52 -16.37
N LYS A 598 -27.63 -0.18 -15.08
CA LYS A 598 -27.17 1.15 -14.62
C LYS A 598 -25.75 1.14 -14.04
N PHE A 599 -25.11 -0.02 -13.89
CA PHE A 599 -23.75 -0.09 -13.34
C PHE A 599 -22.69 0.42 -14.31
N LEU A 600 -22.65 -0.08 -15.55
CA LEU A 600 -21.70 0.42 -16.55
C LEU A 600 -21.97 1.89 -16.94
N PRO A 601 -23.22 2.35 -17.13
CA PRO A 601 -23.49 3.78 -17.34
C PRO A 601 -23.03 4.70 -16.21
N MET A 602 -22.89 4.19 -14.98
CA MET A 602 -22.29 4.96 -13.89
C MET A 602 -20.82 5.29 -14.17
N LEU A 603 -20.09 4.42 -14.88
CA LEU A 603 -18.72 4.70 -15.33
C LEU A 603 -18.65 5.85 -16.33
N ASP A 604 -19.73 6.10 -17.08
CA ASP A 604 -19.78 7.18 -18.07
C ASP A 604 -20.01 8.56 -17.44
N ILE A 605 -20.42 8.62 -16.16
CA ILE A 605 -20.44 9.89 -15.42
C ILE A 605 -19.00 10.41 -15.19
N PHE A 606 -18.03 9.51 -15.05
CA PHE A 606 -16.63 9.88 -14.85
C PHE A 606 -16.00 10.34 -16.17
N GLN A 607 -16.22 11.61 -16.52
CA GLN A 607 -15.71 12.21 -17.76
C GLN A 607 -14.20 12.54 -17.66
N LYS A 608 -13.68 12.76 -16.44
CA LYS A 608 -12.25 12.94 -16.23
C LYS A 608 -11.54 11.58 -16.30
N GLU A 609 -10.70 11.40 -17.33
CA GLU A 609 -10.03 10.15 -17.64
C GLU A 609 -9.28 9.55 -16.45
N SER A 610 -8.49 10.36 -15.72
CA SER A 610 -7.74 9.89 -14.55
C SER A 610 -8.65 9.29 -13.46
N VAL A 611 -9.84 9.89 -13.25
CA VAL A 611 -10.80 9.43 -12.23
C VAL A 611 -11.48 8.15 -12.71
N LYS A 612 -11.85 8.08 -13.99
CA LYS A 612 -12.46 6.88 -14.60
C LYS A 612 -11.53 5.68 -14.48
N VAL A 613 -10.23 5.87 -14.73
CA VAL A 613 -9.20 4.83 -14.62
C VAL A 613 -9.09 4.31 -13.18
N GLU A 614 -9.07 5.20 -12.17
CA GLU A 614 -9.01 4.78 -10.76
C GLU A 614 -10.24 3.96 -10.33
N VAL A 615 -11.43 4.32 -10.82
CA VAL A 615 -12.65 3.51 -10.59
C VAL A 615 -12.52 2.15 -11.28
N CYS A 616 -12.03 2.10 -12.52
CA CYS A 616 -11.80 0.85 -13.23
C CYS A 616 -10.77 -0.05 -12.52
N LYS A 617 -9.66 0.52 -12.02
CA LYS A 617 -8.67 -0.19 -11.19
C LYS A 617 -9.32 -0.75 -9.92
N SER A 618 -10.17 0.03 -9.26
CA SER A 618 -10.90 -0.39 -8.05
C SER A 618 -11.84 -1.58 -8.33
N ILE A 619 -12.60 -1.52 -9.42
CA ILE A 619 -13.46 -2.61 -9.90
C ILE A 619 -12.64 -3.88 -10.15
N MET A 620 -11.54 -3.76 -10.90
CA MET A 620 -10.69 -4.90 -11.25
C MET A 620 -9.91 -5.46 -10.06
N SER A 621 -9.51 -4.62 -9.11
CA SER A 621 -8.88 -5.03 -7.85
C SER A 621 -9.86 -5.83 -7.00
N HIS A 622 -11.12 -5.38 -6.89
CA HIS A 622 -12.15 -6.13 -6.19
C HIS A 622 -12.49 -7.45 -6.88
N TYR A 623 -12.68 -7.45 -8.21
CA TYR A 623 -12.83 -8.68 -9.00
C TYR A 623 -11.69 -9.66 -8.75
N THR A 624 -10.45 -9.17 -8.76
CA THR A 624 -9.26 -10.01 -8.58
C THR A 624 -9.24 -10.65 -7.20
N LYS A 625 -9.63 -9.92 -6.15
CA LYS A 625 -9.68 -10.43 -4.77
C LYS A 625 -10.81 -11.42 -4.55
N THR A 626 -12.03 -11.11 -4.99
CA THR A 626 -13.23 -11.91 -4.71
C THR A 626 -13.26 -13.20 -5.54
N TYR A 627 -12.82 -13.16 -6.80
CA TYR A 627 -12.89 -14.28 -7.74
C TYR A 627 -11.53 -14.96 -7.96
N GLN A 628 -10.69 -15.08 -6.93
CA GLN A 628 -9.33 -15.61 -7.08
C GLN A 628 -9.25 -17.00 -7.73
N PHE A 629 -10.29 -17.83 -7.57
CA PHE A 629 -10.33 -19.22 -8.05
C PHE A 629 -11.48 -19.54 -9.02
N GLN A 630 -12.30 -18.56 -9.38
CA GLN A 630 -13.46 -18.79 -10.26
C GLN A 630 -13.13 -18.34 -11.69
N THR A 631 -13.55 -19.15 -12.67
CA THR A 631 -13.46 -18.85 -14.10
C THR A 631 -14.78 -18.32 -14.62
N THR A 632 -14.73 -17.44 -15.61
CA THR A 632 -15.93 -16.82 -16.21
C THR A 632 -16.03 -17.19 -17.69
N ASN A 633 -17.23 -17.63 -18.09
CA ASN A 633 -17.52 -18.09 -19.44
C ASN A 633 -18.66 -17.28 -20.09
N ASP A 634 -19.30 -16.38 -19.34
CA ASP A 634 -20.40 -15.55 -19.84
C ASP A 634 -19.87 -14.45 -20.77
N PRO A 635 -20.27 -14.41 -22.05
CA PRO A 635 -19.87 -13.38 -23.00
C PRO A 635 -20.20 -11.95 -22.54
N VAL A 636 -21.29 -11.73 -21.80
CA VAL A 636 -21.70 -10.40 -21.33
C VAL A 636 -20.66 -9.87 -20.33
N ILE A 637 -20.27 -10.72 -19.39
CA ILE A 637 -19.28 -10.39 -18.35
C ILE A 637 -17.90 -10.21 -18.97
N THR A 638 -17.51 -11.10 -19.89
CA THR A 638 -16.23 -10.99 -20.60
C THR A 638 -16.16 -9.69 -21.40
N ASN A 639 -17.23 -9.28 -22.09
CA ASN A 639 -17.27 -8.02 -22.82
C ASN A 639 -17.24 -6.80 -21.90
N ALA A 640 -17.96 -6.83 -20.78
CA ALA A 640 -17.93 -5.75 -19.78
C ALA A 640 -16.53 -5.59 -19.16
N LEU A 641 -15.89 -6.69 -18.78
CA LEU A 641 -14.53 -6.68 -18.24
C LEU A 641 -13.50 -6.28 -19.30
N MET A 642 -13.68 -6.70 -20.55
CA MET A 642 -12.86 -6.25 -21.68
C MET A 642 -12.95 -4.73 -21.86
N PHE A 643 -14.16 -4.15 -21.80
CA PHE A 643 -14.34 -2.70 -21.84
C PHE A 643 -13.60 -1.99 -20.70
N ILE A 644 -13.75 -2.46 -19.46
CA ILE A 644 -13.06 -1.89 -18.28
C ILE A 644 -11.53 -1.99 -18.43
N CYS A 645 -11.04 -3.14 -18.90
CA CYS A 645 -9.61 -3.35 -19.14
C CYS A 645 -9.07 -2.47 -20.27
N ARG A 646 -9.85 -2.22 -21.34
CA ARG A 646 -9.49 -1.30 -22.42
C ARG A 646 -9.35 0.13 -21.89
N VAL A 647 -10.30 0.61 -21.08
CA VAL A 647 -10.21 1.94 -20.45
C VAL A 647 -8.94 2.10 -19.63
N MET A 648 -8.55 1.07 -18.86
CA MET A 648 -7.28 1.11 -18.12
C MET A 648 -6.06 1.06 -19.05
N HIS A 649 -6.07 0.21 -20.08
CA HIS A 649 -4.96 0.11 -21.02
C HIS A 649 -4.74 1.41 -21.80
N ASP A 650 -5.80 2.04 -22.29
CA ASP A 650 -5.73 3.23 -23.12
C ASP A 650 -5.19 4.45 -22.36
N SER A 651 -5.30 4.43 -21.02
CA SER A 651 -4.69 5.42 -20.14
C SER A 651 -3.17 5.33 -20.04
N VAL A 652 -2.58 4.19 -20.44
CA VAL A 652 -1.13 3.96 -20.40
C VAL A 652 -0.47 4.65 -21.59
N ASN A 653 0.34 5.66 -21.29
CA ASN A 653 1.09 6.44 -22.27
C ASN A 653 2.59 6.53 -21.91
N ALA A 654 3.36 7.29 -22.69
CA ALA A 654 4.81 7.42 -22.52
C ALA A 654 5.23 8.06 -21.19
N LEU A 655 4.34 8.82 -20.53
CA LEU A 655 4.57 9.49 -19.25
C LEU A 655 4.11 8.66 -18.04
N THR A 656 3.43 7.53 -18.27
CA THR A 656 2.98 6.63 -17.21
C THR A 656 4.18 6.00 -16.51
N VAL A 657 4.16 6.02 -15.17
CA VAL A 657 5.23 5.44 -14.34
C VAL A 657 5.23 3.91 -14.49
N GLU A 658 6.42 3.30 -14.49
CA GLU A 658 6.58 1.84 -14.68
C GLU A 658 5.80 1.02 -13.64
N ASP A 659 5.65 1.50 -12.41
CA ASP A 659 4.86 0.82 -11.38
C ASP A 659 3.35 0.80 -11.71
N GLU A 660 2.82 1.91 -12.23
CA GLU A 660 1.43 1.99 -12.68
C GLU A 660 1.18 1.08 -13.90
N LYS A 661 2.13 1.04 -14.86
CA LYS A 661 2.09 0.09 -15.97
C LYS A 661 2.07 -1.36 -15.48
N ARG A 662 2.90 -1.69 -14.48
CA ARG A 662 2.96 -3.02 -13.86
C ARG A 662 1.64 -3.35 -13.17
N GLN A 663 1.05 -2.42 -12.42
CA GLN A 663 -0.23 -2.62 -11.74
C GLN A 663 -1.36 -2.90 -12.75
N ILE A 664 -1.51 -2.05 -13.77
CA ILE A 664 -2.53 -2.23 -14.82
C ILE A 664 -2.30 -3.54 -15.57
N GLY A 665 -1.05 -3.83 -15.95
CA GLY A 665 -0.68 -5.09 -16.61
C GLY A 665 -1.06 -6.32 -15.79
N ASN A 666 -0.83 -6.31 -14.48
CA ASN A 666 -1.19 -7.41 -13.58
C ASN A 666 -2.70 -7.60 -13.44
N LEU A 667 -3.48 -6.52 -13.38
CA LEU A 667 -4.94 -6.59 -13.32
C LEU A 667 -5.52 -7.19 -14.61
N ILE A 668 -5.05 -6.73 -15.77
CA ILE A 668 -5.52 -7.26 -17.07
C ILE A 668 -5.05 -8.72 -17.25
N CYS A 669 -3.83 -9.06 -16.85
CA CYS A 669 -3.36 -10.44 -16.86
C CYS A 669 -4.22 -11.36 -15.99
N SER A 670 -4.67 -10.88 -14.84
CA SER A 670 -5.56 -11.63 -13.94
C SER A 670 -6.92 -11.88 -14.58
N PHE A 671 -7.45 -10.92 -15.35
CA PHE A 671 -8.66 -11.10 -16.15
C PHE A 671 -8.46 -12.15 -17.26
N VAL A 672 -7.43 -12.00 -18.10
CA VAL A 672 -7.17 -12.89 -19.24
C VAL A 672 -7.01 -14.35 -18.79
N LYS A 673 -6.41 -14.61 -17.62
CA LYS A 673 -6.25 -15.96 -17.06
C LYS A 673 -7.56 -16.60 -16.58
N ARG A 674 -8.61 -15.82 -16.33
CA ARG A 674 -9.89 -16.30 -15.78
C ARG A 674 -10.94 -16.64 -16.83
N VAL A 675 -10.77 -16.12 -18.04
CA VAL A 675 -11.65 -16.45 -19.16
C VAL A 675 -11.30 -17.83 -19.68
N ASP A 676 -12.19 -18.80 -19.50
CA ASP A 676 -11.97 -20.21 -19.87
C ASP A 676 -13.20 -20.83 -20.52
N PHE A 677 -13.24 -20.90 -21.85
CA PHE A 677 -14.31 -21.56 -22.60
C PHE A 677 -14.23 -23.11 -22.59
N ALA A 678 -13.44 -23.69 -21.68
CA ALA A 678 -13.28 -25.11 -21.44
C ALA A 678 -12.84 -25.91 -22.68
N ARG A 679 -13.78 -26.53 -23.40
CA ARG A 679 -13.49 -27.36 -24.59
C ARG A 679 -13.68 -26.62 -25.91
N ASP A 680 -14.18 -25.39 -25.88
CA ASP A 680 -14.29 -24.57 -27.08
C ASP A 680 -12.97 -23.83 -27.34
N PHE A 681 -12.03 -24.56 -27.92
CA PHE A 681 -10.70 -24.06 -28.23
C PHE A 681 -10.69 -22.95 -29.28
N GLU A 682 -11.65 -22.96 -30.22
CA GLU A 682 -11.77 -21.92 -31.24
C GLU A 682 -12.25 -20.61 -30.63
N GLN A 683 -13.25 -20.66 -29.75
CA GLN A 683 -13.71 -19.49 -29.02
C GLN A 683 -12.62 -18.93 -28.09
N GLN A 684 -11.88 -19.79 -27.40
CA GLN A 684 -10.74 -19.38 -26.56
C GLN A 684 -9.65 -18.67 -27.38
N LEU A 685 -9.30 -19.21 -28.55
CA LEU A 685 -8.32 -18.58 -29.43
C LEU A 685 -8.84 -17.24 -29.97
N SER A 686 -10.12 -17.15 -30.34
CA SER A 686 -10.77 -15.92 -30.78
C SER A 686 -10.69 -14.83 -29.71
N PHE A 687 -10.93 -15.20 -28.44
CA PHE A 687 -10.78 -14.28 -27.31
C PHE A 687 -9.33 -13.76 -27.18
N TYR A 688 -8.32 -14.63 -27.31
CA TYR A 688 -6.93 -14.20 -27.27
C TYR A 688 -6.55 -13.27 -28.44
N VAL A 689 -7.11 -13.51 -29.64
CA VAL A 689 -6.95 -12.62 -30.79
C VAL A 689 -7.54 -11.24 -30.49
N GLU A 690 -8.73 -11.17 -29.90
CA GLU A 690 -9.33 -9.91 -29.48
C GLU A 690 -8.52 -9.20 -28.38
N ALA A 691 -8.02 -9.95 -27.39
CA ALA A 691 -7.19 -9.42 -26.32
C ALA A 691 -5.88 -8.82 -26.87
N ARG A 692 -5.20 -9.51 -27.80
CA ARG A 692 -4.01 -8.99 -28.49
C ARG A 692 -4.29 -7.70 -29.24
N ALA A 693 -5.42 -7.61 -29.93
CA ALA A 693 -5.82 -6.41 -30.66
C ALA A 693 -6.16 -5.24 -29.72
N SER A 694 -6.70 -5.55 -28.53
CA SER A 694 -7.12 -4.55 -27.54
C SER A 694 -5.97 -4.01 -26.70
N PHE A 695 -4.95 -4.83 -26.40
CA PHE A 695 -3.88 -4.52 -25.46
C PHE A 695 -2.51 -4.44 -26.13
N THR A 696 -2.28 -3.39 -26.92
CA THR A 696 -1.09 -3.29 -27.78
C THR A 696 0.20 -2.93 -27.04
N ASN A 697 0.13 -2.15 -25.96
CA ASN A 697 1.30 -1.43 -25.40
C ASN A 697 1.93 -2.09 -24.16
N LEU A 698 1.45 -3.27 -23.75
CA LEU A 698 1.88 -3.93 -22.51
C LEU A 698 2.52 -5.30 -22.78
N ASP A 699 3.86 -5.35 -22.73
CA ASP A 699 4.68 -6.55 -22.97
C ASP A 699 4.22 -7.77 -22.13
N VAL A 700 3.87 -7.56 -20.86
CA VAL A 700 3.45 -8.62 -19.92
C VAL A 700 2.19 -9.33 -20.41
N ILE A 701 1.26 -8.59 -21.04
CA ILE A 701 0.02 -9.15 -21.57
C ILE A 701 0.33 -10.00 -22.81
N HIS A 702 1.14 -9.50 -23.74
CA HIS A 702 1.53 -10.26 -24.93
C HIS A 702 2.24 -11.56 -24.58
N ALA A 703 3.14 -11.52 -23.60
CA ALA A 703 3.81 -12.73 -23.13
C ALA A 703 2.85 -13.73 -22.50
N LEU A 704 1.90 -13.27 -21.68
CA LEU A 704 0.86 -14.11 -21.13
C LEU A 704 0.00 -14.74 -22.23
N LEU A 705 -0.37 -13.97 -23.26
CA LEU A 705 -1.17 -14.46 -24.38
C LEU A 705 -0.43 -15.56 -25.15
N VAL A 706 0.87 -15.36 -25.44
CA VAL A 706 1.72 -16.39 -26.07
C VAL A 706 1.79 -17.65 -25.22
N GLN A 707 2.03 -17.53 -23.92
CA GLN A 707 2.05 -18.67 -23.01
C GLN A 707 0.69 -19.39 -22.93
N SER A 708 -0.41 -18.63 -22.94
CA SER A 708 -1.77 -19.19 -22.89
C SER A 708 -2.14 -19.92 -24.19
N VAL A 709 -1.74 -19.39 -25.35
CA VAL A 709 -1.93 -20.06 -26.64
C VAL A 709 -1.03 -21.29 -26.78
N ASN A 710 0.21 -21.24 -26.28
CA ASN A 710 1.07 -22.43 -26.20
C ASN A 710 0.45 -23.51 -25.31
N ARG A 711 -0.13 -23.14 -24.17
CA ARG A 711 -0.89 -24.06 -23.32
C ARG A 711 -2.09 -24.65 -24.07
N LEU A 712 -2.84 -23.84 -24.81
CA LEU A 712 -3.98 -24.29 -25.62
C LEU A 712 -3.57 -25.37 -26.65
N ALA A 713 -2.42 -25.18 -27.29
CA ALA A 713 -1.85 -26.17 -28.22
C ALA A 713 -1.46 -27.47 -27.49
N VAL A 714 -0.84 -27.38 -26.31
CA VAL A 714 -0.50 -28.56 -25.49
C VAL A 714 -1.75 -29.28 -24.99
N ASP A 715 -2.78 -28.57 -24.52
CA ASP A 715 -4.03 -29.15 -24.06
C ASP A 715 -4.77 -29.87 -25.21
N THR A 716 -4.72 -29.28 -26.41
CA THR A 716 -5.20 -29.93 -27.64
C THR A 716 -4.46 -31.25 -27.89
N ARG A 717 -3.12 -31.27 -27.80
CA ARG A 717 -2.31 -32.49 -27.92
C ARG A 717 -2.70 -33.55 -26.89
N CYS A 718 -2.88 -33.15 -25.63
CA CYS A 718 -3.23 -34.07 -24.53
C CYS A 718 -4.57 -34.78 -24.81
N ILE A 719 -5.54 -34.09 -25.40
CA ILE A 719 -6.84 -34.66 -25.76
C ILE A 719 -6.70 -35.64 -26.91
N VAL A 720 -5.94 -35.30 -27.95
CA VAL A 720 -5.74 -36.17 -29.13
C VAL A 720 -4.63 -37.20 -28.96
N LYS A 721 -3.94 -37.21 -27.81
CA LYS A 721 -2.78 -38.08 -27.51
C LYS A 721 -1.75 -38.08 -28.65
N GLY A 722 -1.42 -36.89 -29.16
CA GLY A 722 -0.46 -36.72 -30.26
C GLY A 722 -0.98 -37.07 -31.67
N HIS A 723 -2.19 -37.59 -31.82
CA HIS A 723 -2.74 -37.96 -33.13
C HIS A 723 -3.68 -36.87 -33.66
N HIS A 724 -3.10 -35.85 -34.29
CA HIS A 724 -3.88 -34.74 -34.82
C HIS A 724 -4.71 -35.14 -36.05
N THR A 725 -6.01 -34.85 -36.02
CA THR A 725 -6.87 -34.80 -37.21
C THR A 725 -6.55 -33.57 -38.07
N ARG A 726 -7.04 -33.52 -39.31
CA ARG A 726 -6.86 -32.34 -40.19
C ARG A 726 -7.31 -31.03 -39.53
N LYS A 727 -8.43 -31.04 -38.77
CA LYS A 727 -8.96 -29.86 -38.07
C LYS A 727 -8.08 -29.45 -36.88
N THR A 728 -7.70 -30.41 -36.05
CA THR A 728 -6.85 -30.14 -34.87
C THR A 728 -5.43 -29.75 -35.28
N ALA A 729 -4.91 -30.28 -36.39
CA ALA A 729 -3.64 -29.85 -36.96
C ALA A 729 -3.72 -28.40 -37.44
N SER A 730 -4.76 -28.03 -38.22
CA SER A 730 -4.94 -26.63 -38.64
C SER A 730 -5.09 -25.67 -37.47
N PHE A 731 -5.76 -26.10 -36.39
CA PHE A 731 -5.90 -25.32 -35.17
C PHE A 731 -4.53 -25.08 -34.50
N VAL A 732 -3.73 -26.12 -34.28
CA VAL A 732 -2.40 -25.95 -33.65
C VAL A 732 -1.45 -25.14 -34.56
N HIS A 733 -1.54 -25.28 -35.89
CA HIS A 733 -0.83 -24.39 -36.80
C HIS A 733 -1.25 -22.92 -36.63
N ALA A 734 -2.54 -22.64 -36.42
CA ALA A 734 -3.02 -21.30 -36.11
C ALA A 734 -2.49 -20.78 -34.77
N CYS A 735 -2.44 -21.62 -33.73
CA CYS A 735 -1.82 -21.29 -32.43
C CYS A 735 -0.33 -20.94 -32.59
N ALA A 736 0.43 -21.75 -33.31
CA ALA A 736 1.84 -21.51 -33.55
C ALA A 736 2.07 -20.22 -34.37
N ALA A 737 1.25 -19.98 -35.39
CA ALA A 737 1.29 -18.75 -36.17
C ALA A 737 0.96 -17.52 -35.31
N TYR A 738 -0.05 -17.61 -34.44
CA TYR A 738 -0.39 -16.56 -33.47
C TYR A 738 0.79 -16.21 -32.57
N CYS A 739 1.47 -17.22 -31.99
CA CYS A 739 2.65 -17.00 -31.16
C CYS A 739 3.75 -16.29 -31.98
N TYR A 740 4.04 -16.78 -33.18
CA TYR A 740 5.08 -16.23 -34.05
C TYR A 740 4.86 -14.75 -34.42
N ILE A 741 3.62 -14.32 -34.66
CA ILE A 741 3.31 -12.90 -34.98
C ILE A 741 3.16 -12.00 -33.75
N THR A 742 3.04 -12.57 -32.55
CA THR A 742 2.83 -11.80 -31.31
C THR A 742 4.14 -11.52 -30.59
N ILE A 743 5.09 -12.47 -30.63
CA ILE A 743 6.40 -12.31 -29.98
C ILE A 743 7.16 -11.06 -30.49
N PRO A 744 7.20 -10.72 -31.80
CA PRO A 744 7.84 -9.49 -32.27
C PRO A 744 7.31 -8.19 -31.65
N SER A 745 6.07 -8.18 -31.16
CA SER A 745 5.43 -7.01 -30.55
C SER A 745 5.92 -6.70 -29.14
N ILE A 746 6.72 -7.60 -28.53
CA ILE A 746 7.31 -7.42 -27.20
C ILE A 746 8.63 -6.68 -27.31
N ASN A 747 8.83 -5.62 -26.52
CA ASN A 747 10.05 -4.82 -26.58
C ASN A 747 11.27 -5.56 -26.00
N SER A 748 11.07 -6.27 -24.88
CA SER A 748 12.15 -7.02 -24.22
C SER A 748 12.73 -8.13 -25.10
N VAL A 749 14.00 -8.01 -25.50
CA VAL A 749 14.74 -9.04 -26.28
C VAL A 749 14.79 -10.38 -25.53
N LEU A 750 15.00 -10.33 -24.22
CA LEU A 750 15.14 -11.52 -23.37
C LEU A 750 13.83 -12.31 -23.35
N MET A 751 12.71 -11.61 -23.15
CA MET A 751 11.39 -12.22 -23.14
C MET A 751 11.05 -12.81 -24.51
N ARG A 752 11.43 -12.12 -25.61
CA ARG A 752 11.28 -12.66 -26.97
C ARG A 752 12.05 -13.97 -27.16
N LEU A 753 13.30 -14.03 -26.69
CA LEU A 753 14.12 -15.26 -26.77
C LEU A 753 13.45 -16.43 -26.04
N GLU A 754 13.04 -16.27 -24.79
CA GLU A 754 12.37 -17.33 -24.02
C GLU A 754 11.07 -17.79 -24.71
N LEU A 755 10.27 -16.85 -25.20
CA LEU A 755 8.99 -17.16 -25.85
C LEU A 755 9.16 -17.83 -27.21
N TYR A 756 10.17 -17.46 -28.02
CA TYR A 756 10.45 -18.15 -29.27
C TYR A 756 10.92 -19.58 -29.04
N LEU A 757 11.82 -19.79 -28.06
CA LEU A 757 12.29 -21.13 -27.73
C LEU A 757 11.14 -22.00 -27.22
N LEU A 758 10.33 -21.49 -26.29
CA LEU A 758 9.16 -22.19 -25.76
C LEU A 758 8.14 -22.50 -26.86
N SER A 759 7.81 -21.53 -27.72
CA SER A 759 6.84 -21.74 -28.81
C SER A 759 7.39 -22.70 -29.87
N GLY A 760 8.70 -22.70 -30.11
CA GLY A 760 9.38 -23.68 -30.95
C GLY A 760 9.29 -25.10 -30.37
N GLN A 761 9.54 -25.26 -29.07
CA GLN A 761 9.40 -26.54 -28.37
C GLN A 761 7.95 -27.05 -28.41
N VAL A 762 6.96 -26.19 -28.18
CA VAL A 762 5.54 -26.55 -28.26
C VAL A 762 5.12 -26.89 -29.69
N ALA A 763 5.67 -26.21 -30.70
CA ALA A 763 5.44 -26.54 -32.11
C ALA A 763 6.02 -27.91 -32.48
N LEU A 764 7.24 -28.24 -32.01
CA LEU A 764 7.83 -29.59 -32.16
C LEU A 764 6.95 -30.64 -31.49
N LEU A 765 6.51 -30.38 -30.26
CA LEU A 765 5.59 -31.25 -29.55
C LEU A 765 4.28 -31.46 -30.32
N ASN A 766 3.84 -30.56 -31.20
CA ASN A 766 2.61 -30.74 -31.98
C ASN A 766 2.85 -31.15 -33.44
N GLN A 767 4.04 -31.65 -33.78
CA GLN A 767 4.42 -32.03 -35.16
C GLN A 767 4.36 -30.87 -36.18
N CYS A 768 4.39 -29.61 -35.70
CA CYS A 768 4.41 -28.41 -36.54
C CYS A 768 5.86 -28.01 -36.91
N LEU A 769 6.55 -28.86 -37.67
CA LEU A 769 7.99 -28.73 -37.94
C LEU A 769 8.37 -27.41 -38.61
N GLY A 770 7.58 -26.94 -39.59
CA GLY A 770 7.86 -25.68 -40.29
C GLY A 770 7.77 -24.46 -39.37
N GLN A 771 6.78 -24.42 -38.47
CA GLN A 771 6.64 -23.34 -37.48
C GLN A 771 7.71 -23.43 -36.39
N ALA A 772 8.09 -24.64 -35.98
CA ALA A 772 9.20 -24.85 -35.06
C ALA A 772 10.51 -24.28 -35.64
N ASP A 773 10.85 -24.65 -36.88
CA ASP A 773 12.04 -24.15 -37.57
C ASP A 773 12.03 -22.61 -37.68
N ALA A 774 10.88 -22.01 -38.04
CA ALA A 774 10.73 -20.55 -38.08
C ALA A 774 10.98 -19.88 -36.72
N CYS A 775 10.39 -20.40 -35.63
CA CYS A 775 10.60 -19.90 -34.28
C CYS A 775 12.07 -20.00 -33.83
N LEU A 776 12.73 -21.13 -34.12
CA LEU A 776 14.13 -21.34 -33.74
C LEU A 776 15.07 -20.46 -34.56
N LYS A 777 14.79 -20.22 -35.85
CA LYS A 777 15.51 -19.25 -36.69
C LYS A 777 15.35 -17.82 -36.17
N ALA A 778 14.14 -17.43 -35.78
CA ALA A 778 13.89 -16.13 -35.17
C ALA A 778 14.67 -15.97 -33.86
N ALA A 779 14.66 -17.00 -32.99
CA ALA A 779 15.47 -17.03 -31.77
C ALA A 779 16.97 -16.88 -32.07
N LEU A 780 17.51 -17.59 -33.07
CA LEU A 780 18.92 -17.48 -33.49
C LEU A 780 19.28 -16.06 -33.91
N SER A 781 18.42 -15.41 -34.69
CA SER A 781 18.66 -14.04 -35.18
C SER A 781 18.68 -12.98 -34.08
N LEU A 782 18.04 -13.26 -32.92
CA LEU A 782 17.91 -12.33 -31.80
C LEU A 782 19.03 -12.43 -30.76
N ILE A 783 19.80 -13.52 -30.73
CA ILE A 783 20.89 -13.71 -29.77
C ILE A 783 21.93 -12.57 -29.82
N PRO A 784 22.36 -12.05 -30.99
CA PRO A 784 23.28 -10.91 -31.08
C PRO A 784 22.75 -9.62 -30.42
N ASP A 785 21.42 -9.45 -30.36
CA ASP A 785 20.77 -8.22 -29.89
C ASP A 785 20.60 -8.18 -28.36
N VAL A 786 21.09 -9.20 -27.65
CA VAL A 786 20.97 -9.29 -26.19
C VAL A 786 21.80 -8.18 -25.52
N PRO A 787 21.20 -7.34 -24.65
CA PRO A 787 21.92 -6.27 -23.97
C PRO A 787 22.98 -6.85 -23.04
N LYS A 788 24.14 -6.19 -22.89
CA LYS A 788 25.26 -6.68 -22.06
C LYS A 788 24.99 -6.62 -20.56
N THR A 789 24.13 -5.71 -20.13
CA THR A 789 23.70 -5.55 -18.75
C THR A 789 22.19 -5.63 -18.64
N MET A 790 21.72 -6.15 -17.52
CA MET A 790 20.32 -6.30 -17.17
C MET A 790 20.09 -5.74 -15.78
N GLU A 791 18.98 -5.04 -15.58
CA GLU A 791 18.60 -4.53 -14.27
C GLU A 791 17.85 -5.63 -13.49
N VAL A 792 18.41 -6.06 -12.37
CA VAL A 792 17.81 -7.06 -11.47
C VAL A 792 17.85 -6.48 -10.06
N ASP A 793 16.68 -6.25 -9.46
CA ASP A 793 16.52 -5.64 -8.12
C ASP A 793 17.15 -4.24 -8.00
N GLY A 794 17.03 -3.41 -9.03
CA GLY A 794 17.63 -2.06 -9.08
C GLY A 794 19.15 -2.04 -9.22
N LYS A 795 19.78 -3.20 -9.46
CA LYS A 795 21.23 -3.33 -9.70
C LYS A 795 21.48 -3.84 -11.11
N GLN A 796 22.36 -3.16 -11.84
CA GLN A 796 22.85 -3.62 -13.14
C GLN A 796 23.74 -4.86 -12.94
N ARG A 797 23.33 -6.00 -13.50
CA ARG A 797 24.09 -7.25 -13.54
C ARG A 797 24.44 -7.60 -14.98
N THR A 798 25.46 -8.42 -15.19
CA THR A 798 25.80 -8.92 -16.52
C THR A 798 24.71 -9.88 -17.03
N SER A 799 24.35 -9.77 -18.30
CA SER A 799 23.39 -10.68 -18.96
C SER A 799 24.01 -12.02 -19.37
N GLU A 800 25.33 -12.14 -19.24
CA GLU A 800 26.09 -13.30 -19.71
C GLU A 800 25.68 -14.63 -19.03
N PRO A 801 25.41 -14.70 -17.71
CA PRO A 801 24.91 -15.94 -17.12
C PRO A 801 23.58 -16.40 -17.71
N TYR A 802 22.70 -15.45 -18.05
CA TYR A 802 21.44 -15.74 -18.71
C TYR A 802 21.66 -16.28 -20.13
N ILE A 803 22.49 -15.63 -20.95
CA ILE A 803 22.70 -16.08 -22.34
C ILE A 803 23.37 -17.45 -22.39
N VAL A 804 24.30 -17.74 -21.48
CA VAL A 804 24.91 -19.07 -21.36
C VAL A 804 23.85 -20.12 -21.03
N SER A 805 22.99 -19.88 -20.04
CA SER A 805 21.91 -20.79 -19.67
C SER A 805 20.91 -21.00 -20.81
N TYR A 806 20.53 -19.92 -21.49
CA TYR A 806 19.63 -19.94 -22.64
C TYR A 806 20.21 -20.76 -23.80
N ILE A 807 21.48 -20.52 -24.19
CA ILE A 807 22.13 -21.26 -25.26
C ILE A 807 22.25 -22.75 -24.89
N CYS A 808 22.51 -23.10 -23.63
CA CYS A 808 22.54 -24.49 -23.21
C CYS A 808 21.17 -25.19 -23.38
N ASN A 809 20.08 -24.51 -23.01
CA ASN A 809 18.72 -25.01 -23.24
C ASN A 809 18.36 -25.06 -24.75
N PHE A 810 18.91 -24.13 -25.52
CA PHE A 810 18.71 -24.14 -26.96
C PHE A 810 19.44 -25.32 -27.61
N LEU A 811 20.68 -25.61 -27.20
CA LEU A 811 21.45 -26.77 -27.65
C LEU A 811 20.76 -28.09 -27.33
N SER A 812 20.16 -28.23 -26.14
CA SER A 812 19.37 -29.43 -25.84
C SER A 812 18.17 -29.55 -26.76
N THR A 813 17.48 -28.45 -27.05
CA THR A 813 16.37 -28.46 -28.02
C THR A 813 16.85 -28.84 -29.42
N LEU A 814 17.98 -28.32 -29.89
CA LEU A 814 18.51 -28.60 -31.22
C LEU A 814 18.92 -30.06 -31.43
N LEU A 815 19.25 -30.81 -30.38
CA LEU A 815 19.59 -32.23 -30.49
C LEU A 815 18.43 -33.05 -31.09
N ILE A 816 17.20 -32.73 -30.71
CA ILE A 816 16.01 -33.48 -31.10
C ILE A 816 15.27 -32.90 -32.31
N VAL A 817 15.70 -31.74 -32.81
CA VAL A 817 15.10 -31.09 -33.97
C VAL A 817 15.49 -31.86 -35.24
N PRO A 818 14.52 -32.29 -36.07
CA PRO A 818 14.82 -32.93 -37.34
C PRO A 818 15.47 -31.95 -38.31
N ASP A 819 16.51 -32.40 -39.01
CA ASP A 819 17.12 -31.63 -40.09
C ASP A 819 16.18 -31.57 -41.30
N SER A 820 16.17 -30.41 -41.97
CA SER A 820 15.45 -30.29 -43.23
C SER A 820 16.26 -30.94 -44.37
N PRO A 821 15.63 -31.72 -45.26
CA PRO A 821 16.32 -32.35 -46.39
C PRO A 821 17.04 -31.37 -47.32
N GLU A 822 16.59 -30.11 -47.36
CA GLU A 822 17.06 -29.08 -48.30
C GLU A 822 18.23 -28.25 -47.77
N GLN A 823 18.35 -28.05 -46.45
CA GLN A 823 19.32 -27.09 -45.87
C GLN A 823 20.61 -27.76 -45.37
N GLY A 824 20.72 -29.08 -45.55
CA GLY A 824 21.87 -29.87 -45.15
C GLY A 824 21.91 -30.20 -43.66
N VAL A 825 22.92 -30.98 -43.30
CA VAL A 825 23.11 -31.55 -41.96
C VAL A 825 23.36 -30.45 -40.92
N LEU A 826 22.63 -30.52 -39.81
CA LEU A 826 22.74 -29.69 -38.60
C LEU A 826 22.71 -28.18 -38.90
N TYR A 827 21.87 -27.78 -39.85
CA TYR A 827 21.77 -26.40 -40.31
C TYR A 827 21.60 -25.38 -39.17
N LEU A 828 20.66 -25.62 -38.25
CA LEU A 828 20.39 -24.72 -37.12
C LEU A 828 21.56 -24.67 -36.13
N THR A 829 22.21 -25.80 -35.87
CA THR A 829 23.40 -25.88 -35.02
C THR A 829 24.57 -25.11 -35.63
N ARG A 830 24.76 -25.19 -36.95
CA ARG A 830 25.77 -24.39 -37.67
C ARG A 830 25.44 -22.90 -37.59
N GLY A 831 24.16 -22.54 -37.74
CA GLY A 831 23.67 -21.18 -37.52
C GLY A 831 24.01 -20.67 -36.11
N LEU A 832 23.75 -21.48 -35.08
CA LEU A 832 24.06 -21.13 -33.69
C LEU A 832 25.57 -20.94 -33.46
N LEU A 833 26.41 -21.82 -34.01
CA LEU A 833 27.87 -21.70 -33.93
C LEU A 833 28.39 -20.42 -34.57
N ASN A 834 27.87 -20.06 -35.75
CA ASN A 834 28.22 -18.79 -36.41
C ASN A 834 27.83 -17.59 -35.53
N VAL A 835 26.63 -17.61 -34.94
CA VAL A 835 26.16 -16.56 -34.04
C VAL A 835 27.06 -16.45 -32.80
N ILE A 836 27.38 -17.57 -32.14
CA ILE A 836 28.27 -17.62 -30.97
C ILE A 836 29.65 -17.04 -31.30
N GLN A 837 30.18 -17.31 -32.49
CA GLN A 837 31.47 -16.80 -32.94
C GLN A 837 31.45 -15.28 -33.13
N THR A 838 30.35 -14.74 -33.67
CA THR A 838 30.16 -13.29 -33.88
C THR A 838 29.73 -12.52 -32.63
N TYR A 839 29.25 -13.21 -31.60
CA TYR A 839 28.77 -12.58 -30.37
C TYR A 839 29.91 -11.91 -29.57
N SER A 840 29.66 -10.71 -29.04
CA SER A 840 30.66 -9.97 -28.28
C SER A 840 30.73 -10.42 -26.82
N TRP A 841 31.51 -11.46 -26.55
CA TRP A 841 31.78 -11.97 -25.20
C TRP A 841 32.68 -11.05 -24.38
N ASP A 842 32.53 -11.04 -23.06
CA ASP A 842 33.50 -10.39 -22.16
C ASP A 842 34.79 -11.21 -22.14
N GLN A 843 35.92 -10.53 -22.35
CA GLN A 843 37.25 -11.14 -22.44
C GLN A 843 37.68 -11.81 -21.13
N GLN A 844 37.20 -11.32 -20.00
CA GLN A 844 37.51 -11.90 -18.69
C GLN A 844 36.54 -13.02 -18.30
N SER A 845 35.46 -13.24 -19.03
CA SER A 845 34.44 -14.21 -18.66
C SER A 845 34.72 -15.61 -19.20
N THR A 846 34.18 -16.62 -18.51
CA THR A 846 34.25 -18.03 -18.93
C THR A 846 33.01 -18.44 -19.74
N GLY A 847 32.09 -17.53 -20.05
CA GLY A 847 30.83 -17.85 -20.74
C GLY A 847 31.06 -18.46 -22.12
N ARG A 848 31.90 -17.83 -22.96
CA ARG A 848 32.25 -18.33 -24.32
C ARG A 848 32.78 -19.76 -24.30
N SER A 849 33.74 -20.03 -23.42
CA SER A 849 34.36 -21.36 -23.31
C SER A 849 33.38 -22.40 -22.76
N THR A 850 32.55 -22.01 -21.78
CA THR A 850 31.48 -22.88 -21.24
C THR A 850 30.48 -23.27 -22.33
N VAL A 851 30.05 -22.34 -23.18
CA VAL A 851 29.14 -22.62 -24.30
C VAL A 851 29.78 -23.59 -25.30
N TYR A 852 31.02 -23.36 -25.73
CA TYR A 852 31.69 -24.29 -26.65
C TYR A 852 31.86 -25.70 -26.07
N LEU A 853 32.13 -25.83 -24.77
CA LEU A 853 32.16 -27.12 -24.10
C LEU A 853 30.80 -27.82 -24.13
N HIS A 854 29.70 -27.08 -23.98
CA HIS A 854 28.34 -27.62 -24.12
C HIS A 854 27.94 -27.92 -25.56
N VAL A 855 28.47 -27.19 -26.55
CA VAL A 855 28.32 -27.56 -27.96
C VAL A 855 29.01 -28.91 -28.22
N LEU A 856 30.24 -29.09 -27.73
CA LEU A 856 30.93 -30.37 -27.80
C LEU A 856 30.13 -31.48 -27.11
N ASP A 857 29.45 -31.15 -26.01
CA ASP A 857 28.61 -32.09 -25.30
C ASP A 857 27.40 -32.55 -26.13
N MET A 858 26.76 -31.63 -26.86
CA MET A 858 25.62 -31.89 -27.74
C MET A 858 26.05 -32.65 -29.00
N LEU A 859 27.13 -32.24 -29.68
CA LEU A 859 27.63 -32.93 -30.87
C LEU A 859 28.03 -34.39 -30.59
N ALA A 860 28.64 -34.64 -29.43
CA ALA A 860 28.96 -35.99 -29.00
C ALA A 860 27.72 -36.84 -28.69
N ALA A 861 26.63 -36.22 -28.22
CA ALA A 861 25.35 -36.90 -28.07
C ALA A 861 24.70 -37.17 -29.43
N ALA A 862 24.82 -36.23 -30.38
CA ALA A 862 24.35 -36.37 -31.76
C ALA A 862 25.08 -37.49 -32.53
N ALA A 863 26.31 -37.85 -32.12
CA ALA A 863 27.08 -38.94 -32.69
C ALA A 863 26.63 -40.35 -32.23
N GLN A 864 25.78 -40.45 -31.20
CA GLN A 864 25.30 -41.75 -30.69
C GLN A 864 24.22 -42.35 -31.59
N GLU A 865 24.10 -43.68 -31.61
CA GLU A 865 23.07 -44.40 -32.38
C GLU A 865 21.64 -44.06 -31.92
N THR A 866 21.47 -43.74 -30.64
CA THR A 866 20.18 -43.35 -30.05
C THR A 866 20.39 -42.15 -29.13
N TYR A 867 19.56 -41.12 -29.29
CA TYR A 867 19.64 -39.92 -28.46
C TYR A 867 19.16 -40.16 -27.02
N PRO A 868 19.60 -39.34 -26.04
CA PRO A 868 19.24 -39.53 -24.64
C PRO A 868 17.75 -39.28 -24.33
N TYR A 869 17.04 -38.54 -25.19
CA TYR A 869 15.63 -38.23 -25.09
C TYR A 869 15.05 -37.94 -26.48
N HIS A 870 13.74 -38.12 -26.62
CA HIS A 870 12.98 -37.97 -27.87
C HIS A 870 11.66 -37.28 -27.62
N ILE A 871 11.09 -36.71 -28.68
CA ILE A 871 9.69 -36.26 -28.68
C ILE A 871 8.83 -37.34 -29.32
N ASP A 872 7.75 -37.69 -28.62
CA ASP A 872 6.77 -38.63 -29.12
C ASP A 872 6.15 -38.17 -30.46
N MET A 873 6.26 -39.03 -31.49
CA MET A 873 5.82 -38.83 -32.88
C MET A 873 6.67 -37.85 -33.71
N VAL A 874 7.89 -37.52 -33.30
CA VAL A 874 8.84 -36.73 -34.11
C VAL A 874 10.14 -37.51 -34.29
N ASP A 875 10.49 -37.80 -35.53
CA ASP A 875 11.73 -38.49 -35.87
C ASP A 875 12.91 -37.53 -35.77
N SER A 876 13.76 -37.72 -34.75
CA SER A 876 15.00 -36.96 -34.57
C SER A 876 16.13 -37.47 -35.48
N ASN A 877 17.24 -36.75 -35.50
CA ASN A 877 18.37 -37.03 -36.38
C ASN A 877 19.04 -38.41 -36.17
N ASP A 878 18.87 -39.05 -35.01
CA ASP A 878 19.31 -40.44 -34.80
C ASP A 878 18.49 -41.45 -35.60
N VAL A 879 17.19 -41.21 -35.78
CA VAL A 879 16.33 -42.02 -36.66
C VAL A 879 16.57 -41.69 -38.12
N LEU A 880 16.74 -40.41 -38.45
CA LEU A 880 16.91 -39.94 -39.84
C LEU A 880 18.26 -40.37 -40.44
N TYR A 881 19.35 -40.29 -39.68
CA TYR A 881 20.70 -40.58 -40.16
C TYR A 881 21.29 -41.90 -39.63
N GLY A 882 20.80 -42.46 -38.51
CA GLY A 882 21.17 -43.81 -38.04
C GLY A 882 22.68 -44.06 -37.89
N SER A 883 23.44 -43.05 -37.42
CA SER A 883 24.91 -43.07 -37.37
C SER A 883 25.62 -43.30 -38.72
N ASP A 884 25.05 -42.82 -39.83
CA ASP A 884 25.69 -42.80 -41.15
C ASP A 884 27.14 -42.26 -41.06
N PRO A 885 28.15 -42.99 -41.57
CA PRO A 885 29.53 -42.53 -41.60
C PRO A 885 29.73 -41.10 -42.14
N LYS A 886 28.92 -40.66 -43.11
CA LYS A 886 28.97 -39.28 -43.64
C LYS A 886 28.52 -38.24 -42.61
N PHE A 887 27.47 -38.55 -41.86
CA PHE A 887 26.95 -37.70 -40.79
C PHE A 887 27.95 -37.62 -39.62
N ILE A 888 28.51 -38.76 -39.20
CA ILE A 888 29.54 -38.81 -38.15
C ILE A 888 30.81 -38.06 -38.57
N THR A 889 31.19 -38.14 -39.85
CA THR A 889 32.35 -37.39 -40.38
C THR A 889 32.14 -35.88 -40.28
N GLU A 890 30.94 -35.39 -40.63
CA GLU A 890 30.63 -33.95 -40.49
C GLU A 890 30.55 -33.51 -39.02
N LEU A 891 29.99 -34.33 -38.13
CA LEU A 891 30.01 -34.09 -36.68
C LEU A 891 31.45 -34.00 -36.14
N ASN A 892 32.31 -34.94 -36.52
CA ASN A 892 33.72 -34.95 -36.12
C ASN A 892 34.47 -33.70 -36.64
N ARG A 893 34.16 -33.25 -37.86
CA ARG A 893 34.68 -32.00 -38.41
C ARG A 893 34.26 -30.79 -37.57
N MET A 894 32.98 -30.73 -37.17
CA MET A 894 32.48 -29.66 -36.30
C MET A 894 33.11 -29.70 -34.91
N CYS A 895 33.24 -30.87 -34.29
CA CYS A 895 33.92 -31.04 -33.01
C CYS A 895 35.39 -30.58 -33.09
N SER A 896 36.09 -30.86 -34.19
CA SER A 896 37.48 -30.43 -34.39
C SER A 896 37.59 -28.89 -34.37
N VAL A 897 36.72 -28.20 -35.10
CA VAL A 897 36.65 -26.72 -35.11
C VAL A 897 36.34 -26.17 -33.71
N VAL A 898 35.40 -26.78 -32.98
CA VAL A 898 35.05 -26.35 -31.62
C VAL A 898 36.23 -26.56 -30.66
N VAL A 899 36.95 -27.67 -30.75
CA VAL A 899 38.15 -27.93 -29.94
C VAL A 899 39.25 -26.91 -30.26
N GLU A 900 39.48 -26.59 -31.53
CA GLU A 900 40.43 -25.55 -31.93
C GLU A 900 40.09 -24.18 -31.33
N GLU A 901 38.81 -23.80 -31.30
CA GLU A 901 38.33 -22.57 -30.65
C GLU A 901 38.55 -22.58 -29.13
N VAL A 902 38.33 -23.71 -28.44
CA VAL A 902 38.61 -23.82 -27.00
C VAL A 902 40.13 -23.75 -26.73
N LEU A 903 40.94 -24.38 -27.57
CA LEU A 903 42.41 -24.33 -27.47
C LEU A 903 42.96 -22.93 -27.73
N SER A 904 42.38 -22.19 -28.69
CA SER A 904 42.74 -20.79 -28.94
C SER A 904 42.45 -19.91 -27.73
N HIS A 905 41.31 -20.14 -27.05
CA HIS A 905 40.98 -19.45 -25.81
C HIS A 905 41.89 -19.85 -24.63
N LEU A 906 42.27 -21.13 -24.50
CA LEU A 906 43.26 -21.57 -23.51
C LEU A 906 44.64 -20.92 -23.71
N LYS A 907 45.04 -20.69 -24.97
CA LYS A 907 46.26 -19.95 -25.31
C LYS A 907 46.15 -18.49 -24.89
N TYR A 908 45.00 -17.85 -25.17
CA TYR A 908 44.72 -16.48 -24.75
C TYR A 908 44.77 -16.32 -23.22
N LEU A 909 44.10 -17.20 -22.46
CA LEU A 909 44.13 -17.17 -20.98
C LEU A 909 45.55 -17.31 -20.43
N GLY A 910 46.40 -18.10 -21.09
CA GLY A 910 47.82 -18.23 -20.75
C GLY A 910 48.63 -16.96 -21.05
N THR A 911 48.40 -16.31 -22.18
CA THR A 911 49.07 -15.04 -22.51
C THR A 911 48.60 -13.87 -21.65
N SER A 912 47.37 -13.91 -21.13
CA SER A 912 46.78 -12.90 -20.24
C SER A 912 47.02 -13.19 -18.76
N GLU A 913 47.87 -14.16 -18.42
CA GLU A 913 48.23 -14.54 -17.04
C GLU A 913 47.04 -14.98 -16.14
N LEU A 914 45.91 -15.38 -16.73
CA LEU A 914 44.72 -15.86 -16.02
C LEU A 914 44.81 -17.36 -15.70
N TYR A 915 45.88 -17.77 -15.00
CA TYR A 915 46.26 -19.17 -14.83
C TYR A 915 45.22 -20.04 -14.10
N GLN A 916 44.45 -19.49 -13.17
CA GLN A 916 43.36 -20.23 -12.49
C GLN A 916 42.24 -20.63 -13.45
N LYS A 917 41.76 -19.69 -14.28
CA LYS A 917 40.73 -19.96 -15.29
C LYS A 917 41.25 -20.91 -16.37
N GLN A 918 42.51 -20.74 -16.77
CA GLN A 918 43.19 -21.63 -17.71
C GLN A 918 43.24 -23.08 -17.19
N SER A 919 43.60 -23.26 -15.91
CA SER A 919 43.66 -24.60 -15.29
C SER A 919 42.27 -25.25 -15.21
N SER A 920 41.25 -24.49 -14.79
CA SER A 920 39.85 -24.99 -14.74
C SER A 920 39.35 -25.42 -16.12
N LEU A 921 39.52 -24.57 -17.14
CA LEU A 921 39.08 -24.87 -18.51
C LEU A 921 39.82 -26.06 -19.12
N ALA A 922 41.14 -26.19 -18.85
CA ALA A 922 41.93 -27.32 -19.33
C ALA A 922 41.45 -28.65 -18.73
N LEU A 923 41.11 -28.66 -17.43
CA LEU A 923 40.51 -29.83 -16.77
C LEU A 923 39.13 -30.16 -17.33
N GLU A 924 38.31 -29.14 -17.58
CA GLU A 924 36.96 -29.31 -18.12
C GLU A 924 36.92 -29.86 -19.55
N LEU A 925 37.83 -29.39 -20.42
CA LEU A 925 38.01 -29.91 -21.76
C LEU A 925 38.56 -31.34 -21.72
N LEU A 926 39.54 -31.60 -20.84
CA LEU A 926 40.11 -32.93 -20.62
C LEU A 926 39.02 -33.96 -20.28
N ILE A 927 38.13 -33.64 -19.33
CA ILE A 927 37.03 -34.53 -18.94
C ILE A 927 36.17 -34.89 -20.17
N ARG A 928 35.84 -33.90 -21.01
CA ARG A 928 34.97 -34.11 -22.18
C ARG A 928 35.66 -34.93 -23.26
N ILE A 929 36.94 -34.66 -23.56
CA ILE A 929 37.74 -35.50 -24.46
C ILE A 929 37.81 -36.94 -23.93
N ALA A 930 38.15 -37.10 -22.65
CA ALA A 930 38.27 -38.40 -22.02
C ALA A 930 36.96 -39.22 -22.02
N VAL A 931 35.81 -38.55 -21.90
CA VAL A 931 34.49 -39.19 -21.81
C VAL A 931 33.86 -39.44 -23.18
N LYS A 932 34.10 -38.56 -24.15
CA LYS A 932 33.31 -38.45 -25.40
C LYS A 932 34.11 -38.69 -26.66
N ALA A 933 35.41 -38.49 -26.64
CA ALA A 933 36.30 -38.79 -27.76
C ALA A 933 36.82 -40.23 -27.66
N ASP A 934 37.21 -40.78 -28.80
CA ASP A 934 37.92 -42.06 -28.87
C ASP A 934 39.42 -41.85 -28.67
N LEU A 935 39.93 -42.26 -27.50
CA LEU A 935 41.37 -42.17 -27.17
C LEU A 935 42.22 -43.26 -27.83
N SER A 936 41.63 -44.17 -28.63
CA SER A 936 42.40 -45.07 -29.49
C SER A 936 43.23 -44.29 -30.52
N LYS A 937 42.80 -43.06 -30.86
CA LYS A 937 43.52 -42.13 -31.73
C LYS A 937 44.66 -41.44 -30.97
N PRO A 938 45.91 -41.53 -31.46
CA PRO A 938 47.09 -41.02 -30.73
C PRO A 938 47.09 -39.50 -30.55
N ASP A 939 46.50 -38.75 -31.49
CA ASP A 939 46.47 -37.28 -31.43
C ASP A 939 45.60 -36.76 -30.28
N LEU A 940 44.43 -37.37 -30.06
CA LEU A 940 43.51 -37.02 -28.97
C LEU A 940 44.06 -37.45 -27.61
N ALA A 941 44.68 -38.63 -27.52
CA ALA A 941 45.33 -39.09 -26.30
C ALA A 941 46.50 -38.16 -25.90
N THR A 942 47.27 -37.70 -26.88
CA THR A 942 48.35 -36.73 -26.68
C THR A 942 47.81 -35.36 -26.25
N LEU A 943 46.73 -34.88 -26.88
CA LEU A 943 46.08 -33.63 -26.49
C LEU A 943 45.56 -33.68 -25.04
N ALA A 944 44.91 -34.77 -24.65
CA ALA A 944 44.41 -34.98 -23.30
C ALA A 944 45.55 -34.95 -22.26
N LEU A 945 46.69 -35.60 -22.55
CA LEU A 945 47.87 -35.56 -21.69
C LEU A 945 48.43 -34.13 -21.58
N ASN A 946 48.46 -33.39 -22.69
CA ASN A 946 48.93 -32.01 -22.72
C ASN A 946 48.03 -31.07 -21.90
N LEU A 947 46.71 -31.26 -21.92
CA LEU A 947 45.76 -30.49 -21.11
C LEU A 947 45.94 -30.76 -19.61
N TRP A 948 46.17 -32.02 -19.22
CA TRP A 948 46.50 -32.37 -17.84
C TRP A 948 47.79 -31.69 -17.37
N ASN A 949 48.85 -31.73 -18.18
CA ASN A 949 50.12 -31.07 -17.88
C ASN A 949 49.98 -29.54 -17.84
N LEU A 950 49.17 -28.94 -18.73
CA LEU A 950 48.90 -27.52 -18.77
C LEU A 950 48.20 -27.05 -17.49
N ALA A 951 47.20 -27.81 -17.02
CA ALA A 951 46.49 -27.50 -15.79
C ALA A 951 47.41 -27.48 -14.54
N GLN A 952 48.48 -28.29 -14.54
CA GLN A 952 49.45 -28.37 -13.42
C GLN A 952 50.57 -27.31 -13.49
N ARG A 953 50.82 -26.73 -14.67
CA ARG A 953 52.06 -25.97 -14.96
C ARG A 953 52.31 -24.78 -14.02
N HIS A 954 51.26 -24.12 -13.55
CA HIS A 954 51.33 -22.91 -12.72
C HIS A 954 50.83 -23.12 -11.28
N GLY A 955 50.69 -24.37 -10.81
CA GLY A 955 50.23 -24.68 -9.45
C GLY A 955 48.79 -24.24 -9.12
N CYS A 956 48.01 -23.84 -10.12
CA CYS A 956 46.64 -23.35 -9.96
C CYS A 956 45.56 -24.44 -10.10
N MET A 957 45.96 -25.71 -10.06
CA MET A 957 45.07 -26.87 -10.21
C MET A 957 44.24 -27.09 -8.94
N ASP A 958 42.93 -27.27 -9.09
CA ASP A 958 42.10 -27.77 -7.99
C ASP A 958 42.41 -29.25 -7.73
N LEU A 959 43.18 -29.50 -6.67
CA LEU A 959 43.61 -30.83 -6.26
C LEU A 959 42.42 -31.76 -5.95
N LYS A 960 41.31 -31.24 -5.41
CA LYS A 960 40.13 -32.08 -5.11
C LYS A 960 39.46 -32.54 -6.40
N LEU A 961 39.33 -31.63 -7.37
CA LEU A 961 38.75 -31.95 -8.67
C LEU A 961 39.65 -32.92 -9.45
N ALA A 962 40.97 -32.70 -9.44
CA ALA A 962 41.94 -33.58 -10.10
C ALA A 962 41.93 -35.02 -9.55
N VAL A 963 41.84 -35.18 -8.23
CA VAL A 963 41.69 -36.52 -7.59
C VAL A 963 40.41 -37.20 -8.05
N ARG A 964 39.27 -36.49 -8.03
CA ARG A 964 37.98 -37.03 -8.50
C ARG A 964 38.01 -37.42 -9.96
N ILE A 965 38.64 -36.61 -10.82
CA ILE A 965 38.78 -36.94 -12.26
C ILE A 965 39.56 -38.25 -12.42
N THR A 966 40.69 -38.39 -11.74
CA THR A 966 41.52 -39.60 -11.83
C THR A 966 40.79 -40.83 -11.28
N GLU A 967 40.05 -40.70 -10.18
CA GLU A 967 39.22 -41.78 -9.62
C GLU A 967 38.06 -42.16 -10.55
N TYR A 968 37.38 -41.16 -11.12
CA TYR A 968 36.29 -41.37 -12.08
C TYR A 968 36.78 -42.10 -13.33
N MET A 969 37.91 -41.67 -13.88
CA MET A 969 38.56 -42.30 -15.02
C MET A 969 38.97 -43.74 -14.70
N LYS A 970 39.61 -43.98 -13.54
CA LYS A 970 39.91 -45.34 -13.09
C LYS A 970 38.65 -46.20 -13.03
N LYS A 971 37.59 -45.74 -12.37
CA LYS A 971 36.33 -46.49 -12.21
C LYS A 971 35.64 -46.78 -13.54
N ARG A 972 35.59 -45.80 -14.45
CA ARG A 972 34.88 -45.91 -15.74
C ARG A 972 35.59 -46.80 -16.76
N PHE A 973 36.92 -46.84 -16.71
CA PHE A 973 37.74 -47.62 -17.65
C PHE A 973 38.27 -48.93 -17.06
N SER A 974 37.98 -49.25 -15.79
CA SER A 974 38.32 -50.55 -15.16
C SER A 974 37.61 -51.75 -15.82
N SER A 975 36.50 -51.52 -16.52
CA SER A 975 35.71 -52.55 -17.20
C SER A 975 36.00 -52.69 -18.70
N SER A 976 36.82 -51.79 -19.27
CA SER A 976 37.19 -51.80 -20.69
C SER A 976 38.61 -52.36 -20.81
N ASN A 977 38.77 -53.55 -21.38
CA ASN A 977 40.07 -54.23 -21.62
C ASN A 977 40.92 -53.52 -22.70
N ASP A 978 40.96 -52.19 -22.74
CA ASP A 978 41.82 -51.43 -23.66
C ASP A 978 43.11 -50.99 -22.96
N ASP A 979 44.22 -51.62 -23.33
CA ASP A 979 45.57 -51.28 -22.85
C ASP A 979 45.94 -49.79 -23.06
N VAL A 980 45.35 -49.15 -24.08
CA VAL A 980 45.57 -47.73 -24.41
C VAL A 980 45.03 -46.79 -23.32
N TYR A 981 43.87 -47.10 -22.74
CA TYR A 981 43.28 -46.28 -21.68
C TYR A 981 43.98 -46.50 -20.34
N ALA A 982 44.47 -47.71 -20.07
CA ALA A 982 45.28 -48.03 -18.90
C ALA A 982 46.63 -47.26 -18.92
N ASP A 983 47.30 -47.23 -20.08
CA ASP A 983 48.53 -46.46 -20.27
C ASP A 983 48.30 -44.94 -20.10
N PHE A 984 47.20 -44.41 -20.66
CA PHE A 984 46.81 -43.01 -20.47
C PHE A 984 46.59 -42.64 -18.99
N ILE A 985 45.83 -43.46 -18.24
CA ILE A 985 45.55 -43.22 -16.82
C ILE A 985 46.83 -43.27 -15.97
N SER A 986 47.78 -44.15 -16.31
CA SER A 986 49.07 -44.27 -15.60
C SER A 986 49.92 -43.00 -15.67
N LYS A 987 49.74 -42.21 -16.73
CA LYS A 987 50.46 -40.96 -17.00
C LYS A 987 49.81 -39.73 -16.33
N LEU A 988 48.59 -39.84 -15.82
CA LEU A 988 47.88 -38.77 -15.09
C LEU A 988 48.35 -38.66 -13.63
N LYS A 989 49.64 -38.37 -13.41
CA LYS A 989 50.20 -38.16 -12.07
C LYS A 989 49.98 -36.72 -11.63
N ILE A 990 49.57 -36.52 -10.37
CA ILE A 990 49.50 -35.18 -9.74
C ILE A 990 50.90 -34.82 -9.27
N LYS A 991 51.47 -33.74 -9.80
CA LYS A 991 52.73 -33.20 -9.28
C LYS A 991 52.47 -32.54 -7.92
N SER A 992 53.25 -32.91 -6.91
CA SER A 992 53.23 -32.36 -5.56
C SER A 992 53.63 -30.90 -5.51
#